data_AF-A0A2E6RL39-F1
#
_entry.id   AF-A0A2E6RL39-F1
#
_cell.length_a   1.000
_cell.length_b   1.000
_cell.length_c   1.000
_cell.angle_alpha   90.00
_cell.angle_beta   90.00
_cell.angle_gamma   90.00
#
_symmetry.space_group_name_H-M   'P 1'
#
loop_
_entity.id
_entity.type
_entity.pdbx_description
1 polymer ?
#
loop_
_entity_poly.entity_id
_entity_poly.type
_entity_poly.pdbx_seq_one_letter_code
_entity_poly.pdbx_strand_id
1 'polypeptide(L)'
;MSFQLGSLNKQFNTESESFQRSFSLTHKGDPIFSHEFDGASSTNVLLGLNTFVIKNHFYVTGEELTYDATGNTAIGIDHTSSGIGADTSLPSTVFVIKVDEDRFKLAASKGLALANDPIGLTTVGVGSTHRFTAKKLDTKCIISIDNVIQSPLLSNTGTATTTENTMLNREVRFADIRGFSQYDLVQIGNEILRIQVIGFGTMSNNVLLDRAWMGTFEEPHSGNATVTLLEGDYNIRQDKIHFADVPFGGTRQKIGVSSASIDVGASVFTALTEIFDTGTKVKLRSITPPAPLTGNRDYFIIKNATNNFSFAQTQGDALTGVGITLTSAGIGTHNLLVADVVEGSEFQGRSFIRSDYSGNFLLDDISSGFTGIAKTFTMQSGGSNITGINTDFGVILLNNTFQKPDTDYNYNEVGGATSITFTGNNISGLTETYSTSDVNANRLPRKGIISGLGNTQGFGYQQIKAGYGTAVVSGFGTITVAIGYTGSGYRSDQTQFKVRVIGGNPTTAAAGTFSVQDGRIKKVFMDGTPGVGYTYTSVPLLEFDSPYGYDDIKLISANTGIGASVSIKIGIGDSISQTEITNTGYGFTVGEQLTVAGIPTNFSAGTNFQPATFTVTETSDDKFSGWVLGKFQILDDFSDEFNGSKTQFTITEDNTPISIETQAGSPISLDDVLLIFINDVLQKPGVAYRFTGGTQIKFTEAPPLGSSLQVLFYRGTDADIGTAEAVETITKGDIITVNSPPSDRSVLTQDPRTIRETVSRDTLQTTIYKGQGITAAKTPLRPVTWRKQSHDKIVDGSKVSKARGLYAGQIFPATRIIADVATTDTVVYGQSGIIGFTKTEDPNTSSFGVKIVDTDKDNSGFGTTTFTNPYKSISGVSMEGDQGVIVGIGSTTKGIQFEFSIPSNSVLRDNDFGGFTETGIGTGDYFVISRSNIGNGVTARTSNGSAVVGMSTICLDGVYQVSHITRVGSGQTMRVHTEISANHGVSVTGLSSGAGNYYGAYSYAKFTTGAVGLAYTVNALNGLTGLSTAPQIQRTTKLSLDYT
;
A
#
# COMPACT_ATOMS: atom_id res chain seq x y z
N MET A 1 -33.95 2.87 7.73
CA MET A 1 -33.71 1.93 6.62
C MET A 1 -32.59 1.02 7.10
N SER A 2 -32.89 -0.21 7.50
CA SER A 2 -31.86 -1.17 7.92
C SER A 2 -31.15 -1.69 6.68
N PHE A 3 -29.90 -1.28 6.47
CA PHE A 3 -29.02 -1.92 5.50
C PHE A 3 -28.75 -3.33 6.01
N GLN A 4 -29.48 -4.30 5.46
CA GLN A 4 -29.21 -5.71 5.69
C GLN A 4 -28.08 -6.07 4.71
N LEU A 5 -26.86 -6.18 5.23
CA LEU A 5 -25.70 -6.69 4.50
C LEU A 5 -25.92 -8.20 4.27
N GLY A 6 -26.80 -8.54 3.33
CA GLY A 6 -26.86 -9.89 2.79
C GLY A 6 -25.56 -10.14 2.04
N SER A 7 -24.94 -11.30 2.26
CA SER A 7 -23.87 -11.82 1.40
C SER A 7 -24.20 -11.48 -0.04
N LEU A 8 -23.39 -10.62 -0.66
CA LEU A 8 -23.43 -10.32 -2.08
C LEU A 8 -23.01 -11.62 -2.78
N ASN A 9 -23.94 -12.56 -2.87
CA ASN A 9 -23.82 -13.71 -3.72
C ASN A 9 -23.59 -13.14 -5.12
N LYS A 10 -22.36 -13.32 -5.59
CA LYS A 10 -21.87 -13.06 -6.95
C LYS A 10 -22.73 -13.88 -7.92
N GLN A 11 -23.95 -13.44 -8.19
CA GLN A 11 -24.72 -13.93 -9.32
C GLN A 11 -24.20 -13.18 -10.54
N PHE A 12 -23.05 -13.62 -11.03
CA PHE A 12 -22.59 -13.25 -12.36
C PHE A 12 -23.43 -14.01 -13.39
N ASN A 13 -23.82 -13.30 -14.44
CA ASN A 13 -24.68 -13.83 -15.47
C ASN A 13 -23.93 -14.79 -16.38
N THR A 14 -24.66 -15.73 -16.98
CA THR A 14 -24.12 -16.67 -17.97
C THR A 14 -23.38 -15.93 -19.11
N GLU A 15 -22.40 -16.59 -19.74
CA GLU A 15 -21.63 -16.09 -20.91
C GLU A 15 -22.50 -15.55 -22.06
N SER A 16 -23.79 -15.88 -22.03
CA SER A 16 -24.82 -15.40 -22.95
C SER A 16 -25.28 -13.96 -22.69
N GLU A 17 -24.70 -13.20 -21.75
CA GLU A 17 -25.17 -11.85 -21.38
C GLU A 17 -24.11 -10.71 -21.40
N SER A 18 -22.80 -10.97 -21.38
CA SER A 18 -21.74 -9.92 -21.54
C SER A 18 -20.66 -10.27 -22.61
N PHE A 19 -20.00 -9.28 -23.23
CA PHE A 19 -19.10 -9.49 -24.40
C PHE A 19 -17.61 -9.54 -24.07
N GLN A 20 -17.16 -9.01 -22.91
CA GLN A 20 -15.72 -8.79 -22.67
C GLN A 20 -15.30 -9.27 -21.28
N ARG A 21 -14.86 -10.52 -21.22
CA ARG A 21 -14.18 -11.11 -20.06
C ARG A 21 -12.73 -10.63 -19.92
N SER A 22 -12.23 -9.91 -20.92
CA SER A 22 -10.85 -9.44 -20.96
C SER A 22 -10.69 -8.24 -21.89
N PHE A 23 -9.81 -7.31 -21.53
CA PHE A 23 -9.45 -6.15 -22.34
C PHE A 23 -8.04 -5.64 -21.99
N SER A 24 -7.47 -4.81 -22.86
CA SER A 24 -6.13 -4.25 -22.65
C SER A 24 -6.18 -3.10 -21.64
N LEU A 25 -5.24 -3.11 -20.70
CA LEU A 25 -4.95 -2.07 -19.74
C LEU A 25 -4.01 -1.05 -20.40
N THR A 26 -4.37 0.23 -20.32
CA THR A 26 -3.57 1.32 -20.87
C THR A 26 -3.57 2.50 -19.91
N HIS A 27 -2.46 3.23 -19.85
CA HIS A 27 -2.41 4.55 -19.23
C HIS A 27 -2.39 5.60 -20.33
N LYS A 28 -3.47 6.40 -20.45
CA LYS A 28 -3.62 7.44 -21.50
C LYS A 28 -3.40 6.93 -22.94
N GLY A 29 -3.70 5.66 -23.18
CA GLY A 29 -3.54 5.00 -24.48
C GLY A 29 -2.26 4.17 -24.63
N ASP A 30 -1.27 4.34 -23.75
CA ASP A 30 -0.03 3.57 -23.78
C ASP A 30 -0.16 2.26 -22.97
N PRO A 31 0.40 1.13 -23.44
CA PRO A 31 0.49 -0.12 -22.66
C PRO A 31 1.24 0.08 -21.34
N ILE A 32 0.87 -0.67 -20.29
CA ILE A 32 1.41 -0.44 -18.94
C ILE A 32 2.57 -1.39 -18.63
N PHE A 33 2.43 -2.66 -18.99
CA PHE A 33 3.28 -3.75 -18.52
C PHE A 33 4.06 -4.44 -19.63
N SER A 34 3.53 -4.46 -20.85
CA SER A 34 4.13 -5.13 -21.98
C SER A 34 4.22 -4.24 -23.19
N HIS A 35 5.41 -4.19 -23.79
CA HIS A 35 5.68 -3.31 -24.93
C HIS A 35 6.17 -4.14 -26.10
N GLU A 36 5.39 -4.17 -27.16
CA GLU A 36 5.79 -4.73 -28.45
C GLU A 36 6.47 -3.64 -29.28
N PHE A 37 7.59 -3.99 -29.93
CA PHE A 37 8.37 -3.06 -30.73
C PHE A 37 9.05 -3.76 -31.91
N ASP A 38 9.42 -2.95 -32.91
CA ASP A 38 10.21 -3.41 -34.04
C ASP A 38 11.68 -3.55 -33.64
N GLY A 39 12.14 -4.80 -33.52
CA GLY A 39 13.50 -5.13 -33.11
C GLY A 39 14.53 -5.01 -34.23
N ALA A 40 14.09 -4.88 -35.49
CA ALA A 40 14.95 -4.59 -36.63
C ALA A 40 15.21 -3.08 -36.81
N SER A 41 14.42 -2.23 -36.15
CA SER A 41 14.54 -0.79 -36.27
C SER A 41 15.73 -0.22 -35.48
N SER A 42 16.66 0.42 -36.18
CA SER A 42 17.76 1.16 -35.57
C SER A 42 17.35 2.45 -34.87
N THR A 43 16.06 2.83 -34.89
CA THR A 43 15.53 3.92 -34.06
C THR A 43 15.02 3.42 -32.71
N ASN A 44 14.61 2.15 -32.64
CA ASN A 44 14.14 1.51 -31.42
C ASN A 44 15.28 0.82 -30.67
N VAL A 45 16.28 0.30 -31.39
CA VAL A 45 17.45 -0.40 -30.84
C VAL A 45 18.72 0.38 -31.20
N LEU A 46 19.22 1.16 -30.25
CA LEU A 46 20.37 2.04 -30.43
C LEU A 46 21.66 1.32 -30.02
N LEU A 47 22.29 0.61 -30.96
CA LEU A 47 23.49 -0.20 -30.71
C LEU A 47 24.63 0.60 -30.07
N GLY A 48 24.96 1.78 -30.61
CA GLY A 48 26.07 2.61 -30.09
C GLY A 48 25.85 3.18 -28.68
N LEU A 49 24.61 3.15 -28.17
CA LEU A 49 24.26 3.60 -26.83
C LEU A 49 23.81 2.47 -25.91
N ASN A 50 23.72 1.23 -26.42
CA ASN A 50 23.12 0.08 -25.74
C ASN A 50 21.72 0.41 -25.17
N THR A 51 20.90 1.12 -25.93
CA THR A 51 19.64 1.72 -25.44
C THR A 51 18.45 1.31 -26.30
N PHE A 52 17.32 1.03 -25.65
CA PHE A 52 16.02 0.82 -26.26
C PHE A 52 15.18 2.08 -26.17
N VAL A 53 14.46 2.42 -27.24
CA VAL A 53 13.55 3.56 -27.31
C VAL A 53 12.11 3.04 -27.41
N ILE A 54 11.40 3.08 -26.29
CA ILE A 54 10.00 2.69 -26.16
C ILE A 54 9.34 3.76 -25.32
N LYS A 55 8.39 4.48 -25.92
CA LYS A 55 7.73 5.61 -25.25
C LYS A 55 6.93 5.17 -24.05
N ASN A 56 6.98 5.95 -22.98
CA ASN A 56 6.25 5.70 -21.74
C ASN A 56 6.33 4.23 -21.29
N HIS A 57 7.55 3.69 -21.17
CA HIS A 57 7.71 2.26 -20.92
C HIS A 57 7.34 1.84 -19.48
N PHE A 58 7.21 2.80 -18.54
CA PHE A 58 6.88 2.64 -17.12
C PHE A 58 7.80 1.75 -16.26
N TYR A 59 8.78 1.08 -16.86
CA TYR A 59 9.80 0.32 -16.14
C TYR A 59 10.69 1.17 -15.23
N VAL A 60 11.22 0.55 -14.17
CA VAL A 60 12.18 1.17 -13.22
C VAL A 60 13.53 0.45 -13.21
N THR A 61 14.60 1.15 -12.80
CA THR A 61 15.93 0.54 -12.71
C THR A 61 15.95 -0.64 -11.74
N GLY A 62 16.51 -1.77 -12.16
CA GLY A 62 16.57 -3.02 -11.40
C GLY A 62 15.35 -3.92 -11.57
N GLU A 63 14.32 -3.50 -12.33
CA GLU A 63 13.15 -4.31 -12.63
C GLU A 63 13.48 -5.45 -13.59
N GLU A 64 13.00 -6.66 -13.28
CA GLU A 64 13.12 -7.83 -14.15
C GLU A 64 12.05 -7.81 -15.25
N LEU A 65 12.49 -7.99 -16.50
CA LEU A 65 11.63 -8.13 -17.66
C LEU A 65 11.84 -9.50 -18.32
N THR A 66 10.76 -9.99 -18.95
CA THR A 66 10.83 -11.08 -19.91
C THR A 66 11.00 -10.49 -21.30
N TYR A 67 12.06 -10.88 -22.00
CA TYR A 67 12.25 -10.62 -23.42
C TYR A 67 11.74 -11.79 -24.25
N ASP A 68 10.88 -11.50 -25.22
CA ASP A 68 10.34 -12.47 -26.16
C ASP A 68 10.63 -12.05 -27.60
N ALA A 69 11.26 -12.95 -28.34
CA ALA A 69 11.54 -12.84 -29.77
C ALA A 69 11.05 -14.09 -30.52
N THR A 70 10.09 -14.82 -29.97
CA THR A 70 9.55 -16.05 -30.58
C THR A 70 8.99 -15.74 -31.98
N GLY A 71 9.44 -16.50 -32.98
CA GLY A 71 9.11 -16.26 -34.40
C GLY A 71 9.99 -15.23 -35.10
N ASN A 72 10.94 -14.61 -34.40
CA ASN A 72 11.88 -13.59 -34.88
C ASN A 72 13.34 -14.00 -34.64
N THR A 73 14.30 -13.21 -35.13
CA THR A 73 15.72 -13.35 -34.73
C THR A 73 16.02 -12.38 -33.60
N ALA A 74 16.49 -12.90 -32.46
CA ALA A 74 16.82 -12.10 -31.28
C ALA A 74 17.90 -11.03 -31.55
N ILE A 75 17.89 -9.97 -30.75
CA ILE A 75 18.89 -8.89 -30.79
C ILE A 75 20.24 -9.45 -30.32
N GLY A 76 21.31 -9.19 -31.07
CA GLY A 76 22.65 -9.68 -30.73
C GLY A 76 23.31 -8.85 -29.64
N ILE A 77 24.10 -9.51 -28.80
CA ILE A 77 24.79 -8.91 -27.65
C ILE A 77 26.28 -9.20 -27.67
N ASP A 78 27.03 -8.41 -26.90
CA ASP A 78 28.44 -8.63 -26.63
C ASP A 78 28.59 -9.63 -25.48
N HIS A 79 29.06 -10.84 -25.79
CA HIS A 79 29.31 -11.91 -24.83
C HIS A 79 30.36 -11.56 -23.76
N THR A 80 31.14 -10.48 -23.95
CA THR A 80 32.07 -9.99 -22.92
C THR A 80 31.42 -9.12 -21.84
N SER A 81 30.13 -8.78 -22.01
CA SER A 81 29.35 -8.02 -21.02
C SER A 81 29.23 -8.80 -19.70
N SER A 82 29.33 -8.08 -18.58
CA SER A 82 29.22 -8.64 -17.22
C SER A 82 27.94 -9.48 -17.07
N GLY A 83 28.09 -10.73 -16.62
CA GLY A 83 26.97 -11.61 -16.27
C GLY A 83 26.26 -12.33 -17.43
N ILE A 84 26.63 -12.09 -18.69
CA ILE A 84 26.02 -12.74 -19.87
C ILE A 84 26.60 -14.14 -20.14
N GLY A 85 27.89 -14.37 -19.84
CA GLY A 85 28.54 -15.66 -20.08
C GLY A 85 28.85 -15.88 -21.57
N ALA A 86 28.46 -17.03 -22.12
CA ALA A 86 28.74 -17.38 -23.52
C ALA A 86 27.64 -16.98 -24.51
N ASP A 87 26.56 -16.36 -24.01
CA ASP A 87 25.41 -15.98 -24.83
C ASP A 87 25.77 -14.84 -25.80
N THR A 88 25.31 -14.95 -27.05
CA THR A 88 25.54 -13.96 -28.12
C THR A 88 24.25 -13.29 -28.58
N SER A 89 23.10 -13.70 -28.01
CA SER A 89 21.78 -13.12 -28.24
C SER A 89 21.17 -12.71 -26.90
N LEU A 90 20.34 -11.67 -26.91
CA LEU A 90 19.71 -11.14 -25.69
C LEU A 90 18.93 -12.25 -24.95
N PRO A 91 19.22 -12.50 -23.66
CA PRO A 91 18.56 -13.57 -22.91
C PRO A 91 17.09 -13.24 -22.65
N SER A 92 16.29 -14.27 -22.35
CA SER A 92 14.85 -14.12 -22.06
C SER A 92 14.59 -13.36 -20.76
N THR A 93 15.55 -13.32 -19.83
CA THR A 93 15.44 -12.60 -18.57
C THR A 93 16.50 -11.50 -18.54
N VAL A 94 16.06 -10.27 -18.37
CA VAL A 94 16.91 -9.06 -18.38
C VAL A 94 16.45 -8.08 -17.31
N PHE A 95 17.34 -7.17 -16.90
CA PHE A 95 17.05 -6.17 -15.86
C PHE A 95 17.20 -4.76 -16.41
N VAL A 96 16.27 -3.87 -16.05
CA VAL A 96 16.18 -2.52 -16.62
C VAL A 96 17.20 -1.57 -16.00
N ILE A 97 17.79 -0.72 -16.82
CA ILE A 97 18.45 0.52 -16.39
C ILE A 97 17.66 1.68 -17.00
N LYS A 98 16.83 2.35 -16.19
CA LYS A 98 16.01 3.46 -16.67
C LYS A 98 16.90 4.65 -17.02
N VAL A 99 16.72 5.22 -18.20
CA VAL A 99 17.39 6.46 -18.63
C VAL A 99 16.43 7.64 -18.48
N ASP A 100 15.22 7.50 -19.02
CA ASP A 100 14.08 8.42 -18.83
C ASP A 100 12.76 7.64 -19.07
N GLU A 101 11.64 8.31 -19.34
CA GLU A 101 10.34 7.63 -19.56
C GLU A 101 10.22 6.93 -20.92
N ASP A 102 11.06 7.32 -21.89
CA ASP A 102 11.00 6.81 -23.27
C ASP A 102 12.19 5.89 -23.60
N ARG A 103 13.16 5.77 -22.69
CA ARG A 103 14.44 5.11 -22.94
C ARG A 103 14.95 4.33 -21.74
N PHE A 104 15.44 3.13 -22.02
CA PHE A 104 16.10 2.28 -21.03
C PHE A 104 17.22 1.44 -21.66
N LYS A 105 18.13 0.95 -20.81
CA LYS A 105 19.13 -0.08 -21.16
C LYS A 105 18.81 -1.37 -20.41
N LEU A 106 19.56 -2.42 -20.71
CA LEU A 106 19.39 -3.72 -20.08
C LEU A 106 20.69 -4.19 -19.42
N ALA A 107 20.58 -4.95 -18.34
CA ALA A 107 21.66 -5.61 -17.63
C ALA A 107 21.34 -7.09 -17.40
N ALA A 108 22.37 -7.91 -17.15
CA ALA A 108 22.21 -9.35 -16.95
C ALA A 108 21.66 -9.72 -15.55
N SER A 109 21.77 -8.81 -14.57
CA SER A 109 21.27 -9.01 -13.21
C SER A 109 20.80 -7.70 -12.59
N LYS A 110 19.94 -7.78 -11.56
CA LYS A 110 19.51 -6.62 -10.77
C LYS A 110 20.68 -5.81 -10.21
N GLY A 111 21.72 -6.48 -9.70
CA GLY A 111 22.91 -5.81 -9.14
C GLY A 111 23.67 -4.98 -10.17
N LEU A 112 23.80 -5.51 -11.39
CA LEU A 112 24.45 -4.79 -12.50
C LEU A 112 23.59 -3.62 -13.00
N ALA A 113 22.27 -3.79 -13.04
CA ALA A 113 21.36 -2.69 -13.37
C ALA A 113 21.49 -1.52 -12.39
N LEU A 114 21.51 -1.80 -11.09
CA LEU A 114 21.69 -0.79 -10.03
C LEU A 114 23.09 -0.13 -10.08
N ALA A 115 24.10 -0.85 -10.57
CA ALA A 115 25.44 -0.34 -10.80
C ALA A 115 25.60 0.42 -12.14
N ASN A 116 24.53 0.50 -12.95
CA ASN A 116 24.54 1.08 -14.30
C ASN A 116 25.58 0.42 -15.23
N ASP A 117 25.68 -0.91 -15.18
CA ASP A 117 26.53 -1.74 -16.05
C ASP A 117 25.67 -2.46 -17.12
N PRO A 118 25.49 -1.88 -18.32
CA PRO A 118 24.59 -2.40 -19.34
C PRO A 118 25.22 -3.54 -20.16
N ILE A 119 24.36 -4.42 -20.69
CA ILE A 119 24.71 -5.37 -21.75
C ILE A 119 25.03 -4.59 -23.03
N GLY A 120 26.19 -4.87 -23.63
CA GLY A 120 26.55 -4.36 -24.94
C GLY A 120 25.68 -4.95 -26.05
N LEU A 121 25.12 -4.12 -26.94
CA LEU A 121 24.34 -4.55 -28.09
C LEU A 121 25.22 -4.57 -29.34
N THR A 122 25.22 -5.67 -30.09
CA THR A 122 26.09 -5.84 -31.27
C THR A 122 25.33 -5.77 -32.59
N THR A 123 24.08 -6.25 -32.62
CA THR A 123 23.23 -6.24 -33.83
C THR A 123 21.77 -6.04 -33.47
N VAL A 124 21.02 -5.41 -34.37
CA VAL A 124 19.54 -5.39 -34.29
C VAL A 124 18.98 -6.79 -34.54
N GLY A 125 17.76 -7.05 -34.07
CA GLY A 125 17.06 -8.30 -34.35
C GLY A 125 16.49 -8.33 -35.77
N VAL A 126 15.67 -9.34 -36.06
CA VAL A 126 14.87 -9.42 -37.29
C VAL A 126 13.43 -9.69 -36.92
N GLY A 127 12.53 -8.77 -37.29
CA GLY A 127 11.10 -8.89 -37.07
C GLY A 127 10.52 -7.69 -36.30
N SER A 128 9.22 -7.46 -36.46
CA SER A 128 8.54 -6.28 -35.91
C SER A 128 7.81 -6.53 -34.59
N THR A 129 7.90 -7.74 -34.03
CA THR A 129 7.06 -8.20 -32.91
C THR A 129 7.88 -8.66 -31.70
N HIS A 130 9.03 -8.01 -31.47
CA HIS A 130 9.79 -8.23 -30.24
C HIS A 130 9.04 -7.65 -29.06
N ARG A 131 9.20 -8.23 -27.86
CA ARG A 131 8.44 -7.80 -26.69
C ARG A 131 9.26 -7.79 -25.42
N PHE A 132 9.02 -6.79 -24.59
CA PHE A 132 9.40 -6.79 -23.19
C PHE A 132 8.14 -6.83 -22.32
N THR A 133 8.12 -7.67 -21.29
CA THR A 133 6.99 -7.79 -20.35
C THR A 133 7.49 -7.77 -18.92
N ALA A 134 6.94 -6.86 -18.10
CA ALA A 134 7.21 -6.79 -16.68
C ALA A 134 6.74 -8.05 -15.91
N LYS A 135 7.28 -8.27 -14.72
CA LYS A 135 6.88 -9.35 -13.82
C LYS A 135 5.93 -8.85 -12.71
N LYS A 136 5.31 -9.80 -12.00
CA LYS A 136 4.42 -9.59 -10.84
C LYS A 136 3.24 -8.64 -11.12
N LEU A 137 2.66 -8.72 -12.32
CA LEU A 137 1.66 -7.78 -12.82
C LEU A 137 0.44 -7.64 -11.89
N ASP A 138 -0.09 -8.75 -11.40
CA ASP A 138 -1.26 -8.79 -10.52
C ASP A 138 -1.05 -8.02 -9.21
N THR A 139 0.19 -8.03 -8.69
CA THR A 139 0.52 -7.32 -7.44
C THR A 139 0.69 -5.82 -7.62
N LYS A 140 0.69 -5.30 -8.85
CA LYS A 140 0.93 -3.88 -9.14
C LYS A 140 -0.36 -3.09 -9.28
N CYS A 141 -1.53 -3.70 -9.13
CA CYS A 141 -2.80 -3.06 -9.40
C CYS A 141 -3.78 -3.12 -8.22
N ILE A 142 -4.67 -2.13 -8.17
CA ILE A 142 -5.98 -2.24 -7.52
C ILE A 142 -7.02 -2.12 -8.63
N ILE A 143 -7.86 -3.14 -8.73
CA ILE A 143 -8.95 -3.21 -9.70
C ILE A 143 -10.27 -3.22 -8.94
N SER A 144 -11.23 -2.41 -9.36
CA SER A 144 -12.60 -2.46 -8.88
C SER A 144 -13.60 -2.52 -10.03
N ILE A 145 -14.70 -3.22 -9.76
CA ILE A 145 -15.89 -3.25 -10.60
C ILE A 145 -17.03 -2.77 -9.72
N ASP A 146 -17.77 -1.73 -10.14
CA ASP A 146 -18.88 -1.15 -9.38
C ASP A 146 -18.46 -0.79 -7.93
N ASN A 147 -17.25 -0.24 -7.79
CA ASN A 147 -16.59 0.10 -6.52
C ASN A 147 -16.27 -1.09 -5.60
N VAL A 148 -16.52 -2.33 -6.01
CA VAL A 148 -16.07 -3.54 -5.30
C VAL A 148 -14.68 -3.91 -5.78
N ILE A 149 -13.71 -3.93 -4.86
CA ILE A 149 -12.34 -4.32 -5.17
C ILE A 149 -12.31 -5.81 -5.55
N GLN A 150 -11.66 -6.11 -6.67
CA GLN A 150 -11.49 -7.45 -7.20
C GLN A 150 -10.17 -8.04 -6.70
N SER A 151 -10.17 -9.34 -6.41
CA SER A 151 -8.99 -10.08 -5.97
C SER A 151 -8.17 -10.58 -7.18
N PRO A 152 -6.83 -10.46 -7.18
CA PRO A 152 -5.99 -11.19 -8.13
C PRO A 152 -6.04 -12.69 -7.89
N LEU A 153 -5.75 -13.48 -8.92
CA LEU A 153 -5.73 -14.93 -8.84
C LEU A 153 -4.66 -15.42 -7.85
N LEU A 154 -5.06 -16.13 -6.80
CA LEU A 154 -4.22 -16.69 -5.75
C LEU A 154 -4.35 -18.20 -5.65
N SER A 155 -3.27 -18.88 -5.24
CA SER A 155 -3.26 -20.33 -5.06
C SER A 155 -3.84 -20.69 -3.69
N ASN A 156 -4.82 -21.60 -3.66
CA ASN A 156 -5.29 -22.18 -2.42
C ASN A 156 -4.40 -23.37 -2.04
N THR A 157 -3.42 -23.12 -1.16
CA THR A 157 -2.39 -24.10 -0.76
C THR A 157 -2.95 -25.29 0.04
N GLY A 158 -4.20 -25.22 0.52
CA GLY A 158 -4.86 -26.29 1.28
C GLY A 158 -5.58 -27.35 0.42
N THR A 159 -5.80 -27.10 -0.87
CA THR A 159 -6.59 -27.97 -1.76
C THR A 159 -5.81 -28.29 -3.03
N ALA A 160 -5.13 -29.44 -3.02
CA ALA A 160 -4.41 -29.97 -4.18
C ALA A 160 -4.72 -31.45 -4.40
N THR A 161 -4.75 -31.86 -5.67
CA THR A 161 -4.96 -33.25 -6.08
C THR A 161 -4.04 -33.56 -7.26
N THR A 162 -4.19 -34.74 -7.86
CA THR A 162 -3.45 -35.09 -9.07
C THR A 162 -4.40 -35.61 -10.15
N THR A 163 -4.01 -35.46 -11.41
CA THR A 163 -4.72 -36.08 -12.54
C THR A 163 -4.46 -37.59 -12.53
N GLU A 164 -5.47 -38.44 -12.73
CA GLU A 164 -5.28 -39.90 -12.85
C GLU A 164 -5.04 -40.38 -14.29
N ASN A 165 -5.32 -39.54 -15.28
CA ASN A 165 -5.17 -39.83 -16.70
C ASN A 165 -4.63 -38.63 -17.46
N THR A 166 -4.08 -38.89 -18.64
CA THR A 166 -3.66 -37.83 -19.55
C THR A 166 -4.89 -37.07 -20.07
N MET A 167 -4.89 -35.75 -19.88
CA MET A 167 -5.87 -34.84 -20.43
C MET A 167 -5.43 -34.38 -21.82
N LEU A 168 -6.19 -34.76 -22.85
CA LEU A 168 -5.95 -34.35 -24.24
C LEU A 168 -7.00 -33.36 -24.78
N ASN A 169 -8.14 -33.25 -24.10
CA ASN A 169 -9.24 -32.37 -24.47
C ASN A 169 -9.85 -31.81 -23.17
N ARG A 170 -11.17 -31.70 -23.04
CA ARG A 170 -11.87 -31.08 -21.90
C ARG A 170 -12.14 -32.01 -20.72
N GLU A 171 -11.72 -33.26 -20.76
CA GLU A 171 -12.05 -34.26 -19.74
C GLU A 171 -10.78 -34.77 -19.04
N VAL A 172 -10.84 -34.79 -17.70
CA VAL A 172 -9.78 -35.34 -16.85
C VAL A 172 -10.38 -35.89 -15.57
N ARG A 173 -9.74 -36.91 -15.00
CA ARG A 173 -10.11 -37.50 -13.72
C ARG A 173 -9.17 -37.03 -12.64
N PHE A 174 -9.72 -36.52 -11.54
CA PHE A 174 -8.94 -36.17 -10.35
C PHE A 174 -8.83 -37.37 -9.41
N ALA A 175 -7.69 -37.50 -8.71
CA ALA A 175 -7.50 -38.56 -7.72
C ALA A 175 -8.45 -38.41 -6.52
N ASP A 176 -8.59 -37.17 -6.05
CA ASP A 176 -9.57 -36.73 -5.06
C ASP A 176 -10.29 -35.47 -5.55
N ILE A 177 -11.62 -35.44 -5.38
CA ILE A 177 -12.48 -34.34 -5.80
C ILE A 177 -13.00 -33.52 -4.62
N ARG A 178 -12.72 -33.94 -3.38
CA ARG A 178 -13.11 -33.20 -2.18
C ARG A 178 -12.46 -31.82 -2.18
N GLY A 179 -13.26 -30.79 -1.90
CA GLY A 179 -12.81 -29.40 -1.90
C GLY A 179 -12.92 -28.68 -3.25
N PHE A 180 -13.30 -29.39 -4.32
CA PHE A 180 -13.59 -28.79 -5.62
C PHE A 180 -15.10 -28.70 -5.86
N SER A 181 -15.52 -27.62 -6.51
CA SER A 181 -16.91 -27.29 -6.84
C SER A 181 -17.05 -26.90 -8.31
N GLN A 182 -18.29 -26.81 -8.78
CA GLN A 182 -18.58 -26.28 -10.11
C GLN A 182 -18.11 -24.82 -10.20
N TYR A 183 -17.51 -24.46 -11.34
CA TYR A 183 -16.95 -23.14 -11.68
C TYR A 183 -15.66 -22.75 -10.95
N ASP A 184 -15.11 -23.64 -10.12
CA ASP A 184 -13.78 -23.43 -9.55
C ASP A 184 -12.72 -23.33 -10.64
N LEU A 185 -11.70 -22.50 -10.37
CA LEU A 185 -10.53 -22.38 -11.20
C LEU A 185 -9.47 -23.37 -10.73
N VAL A 186 -8.87 -24.11 -11.65
CA VAL A 186 -7.80 -25.05 -11.34
C VAL A 186 -6.60 -24.80 -12.24
N GLN A 187 -5.41 -24.98 -11.70
CA GLN A 187 -4.16 -24.92 -12.45
C GLN A 187 -3.57 -26.31 -12.62
N ILE A 188 -3.17 -26.63 -13.86
CA ILE A 188 -2.39 -27.82 -14.20
C ILE A 188 -1.24 -27.34 -15.09
N GLY A 189 0.01 -27.52 -14.65
CA GLY A 189 1.17 -26.96 -15.35
C GLY A 189 1.06 -25.42 -15.48
N ASN A 190 1.15 -24.90 -16.71
CA ASN A 190 0.99 -23.47 -17.01
C ASN A 190 -0.44 -23.10 -17.46
N GLU A 191 -1.36 -24.06 -17.53
CA GLU A 191 -2.73 -23.85 -17.96
C GLU A 191 -3.65 -23.64 -16.76
N ILE A 192 -4.49 -22.61 -16.84
CA ILE A 192 -5.60 -22.39 -15.92
C ILE A 192 -6.88 -22.84 -16.62
N LEU A 193 -7.69 -23.63 -15.91
CA LEU A 193 -8.93 -24.22 -16.40
C LEU A 193 -10.08 -23.88 -15.45
N ARG A 194 -11.33 -24.00 -15.93
CA ARG A 194 -12.53 -23.84 -15.10
C ARG A 194 -13.34 -25.13 -15.06
N ILE A 195 -13.75 -25.56 -13.88
CA ILE A 195 -14.63 -26.74 -13.71
C ILE A 195 -16.02 -26.43 -14.25
N GLN A 196 -16.48 -27.21 -15.22
CA GLN A 196 -17.86 -27.15 -15.72
C GLN A 196 -18.77 -28.13 -15.01
N VAL A 197 -18.30 -29.36 -14.79
CA VAL A 197 -19.08 -30.44 -14.18
C VAL A 197 -18.15 -31.34 -13.39
N ILE A 198 -18.56 -31.69 -12.17
CA ILE A 198 -17.97 -32.77 -11.36
C ILE A 198 -18.87 -34.00 -11.48
N GLY A 199 -18.26 -35.18 -11.60
CA GLY A 199 -18.99 -36.43 -11.82
C GLY A 199 -19.44 -36.59 -13.28
N PHE A 200 -18.69 -36.03 -14.23
CA PHE A 200 -19.06 -36.07 -15.65
C PHE A 200 -19.09 -37.52 -16.16
N GLY A 201 -20.20 -37.91 -16.80
CA GLY A 201 -20.46 -39.30 -17.18
C GLY A 201 -21.00 -40.11 -16.00
N THR A 202 -20.46 -41.32 -15.77
CA THR A 202 -20.90 -42.22 -14.68
C THR A 202 -19.88 -42.35 -13.55
N MET A 203 -18.77 -41.60 -13.59
CA MET A 203 -17.67 -41.69 -12.63
C MET A 203 -17.62 -40.43 -11.77
N SER A 204 -17.64 -40.58 -10.44
CA SER A 204 -17.74 -39.46 -9.48
C SER A 204 -16.58 -38.47 -9.54
N ASN A 205 -15.37 -38.94 -9.86
CA ASN A 205 -14.15 -38.13 -9.87
C ASN A 205 -13.78 -37.60 -11.26
N ASN A 206 -14.63 -37.84 -12.26
CA ASN A 206 -14.40 -37.36 -13.60
C ASN A 206 -14.90 -35.91 -13.73
N VAL A 207 -14.12 -35.06 -14.36
CA VAL A 207 -14.34 -33.62 -14.40
C VAL A 207 -14.33 -33.13 -15.85
N LEU A 208 -15.35 -32.35 -16.21
CA LEU A 208 -15.38 -31.61 -17.47
C LEU A 208 -14.86 -30.19 -17.22
N LEU A 209 -13.96 -29.71 -18.06
CA LEU A 209 -13.24 -28.45 -17.89
C LEU A 209 -13.40 -27.53 -19.11
N ASP A 210 -13.39 -26.23 -18.86
CA ASP A 210 -13.02 -25.23 -19.86
C ASP A 210 -11.53 -24.99 -19.83
N ARG A 211 -10.92 -24.98 -21.00
CA ARG A 211 -9.48 -24.86 -21.20
C ARG A 211 -9.05 -23.43 -21.52
N ALA A 212 -7.75 -23.17 -21.48
CA ALA A 212 -7.15 -21.87 -21.81
C ALA A 212 -7.87 -20.70 -21.11
N TRP A 213 -8.20 -20.88 -19.84
CA TRP A 213 -8.89 -19.90 -19.02
C TRP A 213 -7.90 -18.86 -18.49
N MET A 214 -8.39 -17.68 -18.09
CA MET A 214 -7.57 -16.61 -17.48
C MET A 214 -6.37 -16.15 -18.32
N GLY A 215 -6.43 -16.24 -19.65
CA GLY A 215 -5.35 -15.81 -20.54
C GLY A 215 -4.19 -16.81 -20.66
N THR A 216 -4.38 -18.05 -20.23
CA THR A 216 -3.43 -19.16 -20.47
C THR A 216 -3.69 -19.85 -21.80
N PHE A 217 -2.80 -20.77 -22.19
CA PHE A 217 -2.89 -21.54 -23.43
C PHE A 217 -3.13 -23.02 -23.14
N GLU A 218 -3.73 -23.74 -24.09
CA GLU A 218 -3.97 -25.17 -23.97
C GLU A 218 -2.65 -25.96 -24.01
N GLU A 219 -2.40 -26.79 -22.99
CA GLU A 219 -1.23 -27.67 -22.92
C GLU A 219 -1.64 -29.13 -22.64
N PRO A 220 -0.95 -30.16 -23.18
CA PRO A 220 -1.24 -31.54 -22.82
C PRO A 220 -0.79 -31.83 -21.38
N HIS A 221 -1.69 -32.38 -20.55
CA HIS A 221 -1.36 -32.74 -19.16
C HIS A 221 -1.28 -34.24 -19.00
N SER A 222 -0.10 -34.76 -18.64
CA SER A 222 0.08 -36.19 -18.35
C SER A 222 -0.59 -36.61 -17.06
N GLY A 223 -0.91 -37.90 -16.92
CA GLY A 223 -1.30 -38.47 -15.61
C GLY A 223 -0.25 -38.18 -14.52
N ASN A 224 -0.72 -38.07 -13.28
CA ASN A 224 -0.01 -37.60 -12.09
C ASN A 224 0.45 -36.12 -12.10
N ALA A 225 -0.04 -35.28 -13.00
CA ALA A 225 0.17 -33.84 -12.91
C ALA A 225 -0.56 -33.27 -11.67
N THR A 226 0.10 -32.35 -10.95
CA THR A 226 -0.51 -31.64 -9.83
C THR A 226 -1.63 -30.74 -10.32
N VAL A 227 -2.77 -30.81 -9.63
CA VAL A 227 -3.92 -29.94 -9.82
C VAL A 227 -4.05 -29.07 -8.57
N THR A 228 -3.97 -27.76 -8.73
CA THR A 228 -4.08 -26.78 -7.64
C THR A 228 -5.37 -25.99 -7.80
N LEU A 229 -6.14 -25.83 -6.72
CA LEU A 229 -7.29 -24.92 -6.69
C LEU A 229 -6.80 -23.47 -6.68
N LEU A 230 -7.41 -22.64 -7.51
CA LEU A 230 -7.14 -21.20 -7.58
C LEU A 230 -8.40 -20.43 -7.16
N GLU A 231 -8.18 -19.34 -6.46
CA GLU A 231 -9.22 -18.38 -6.07
C GLU A 231 -8.88 -16.99 -6.59
N GLY A 232 -9.86 -16.09 -6.59
CA GLY A 232 -9.69 -14.71 -7.08
C GLY A 232 -10.49 -14.41 -8.35
N ASP A 233 -10.47 -13.14 -8.74
CA ASP A 233 -11.38 -12.56 -9.72
C ASP A 233 -10.70 -12.20 -11.04
N TYR A 234 -9.39 -11.94 -11.05
CA TYR A 234 -8.68 -11.56 -12.27
C TYR A 234 -7.25 -12.08 -12.35
N ASN A 235 -6.72 -12.14 -13.58
CA ASN A 235 -5.32 -12.42 -13.89
C ASN A 235 -4.86 -11.48 -15.01
N ILE A 236 -3.70 -10.86 -14.85
CA ILE A 236 -3.09 -9.97 -15.85
C ILE A 236 -2.00 -10.73 -16.60
N ARG A 237 -2.16 -10.83 -17.91
CA ARG A 237 -1.16 -11.39 -18.83
C ARG A 237 -0.78 -10.33 -19.85
N GLN A 238 0.51 -9.98 -19.90
CA GLN A 238 0.99 -8.83 -20.68
C GLN A 238 0.22 -7.57 -20.25
N ASP A 239 -0.46 -6.87 -21.15
CA ASP A 239 -1.33 -5.74 -20.79
C ASP A 239 -2.79 -6.14 -20.67
N LYS A 240 -3.14 -7.42 -20.74
CA LYS A 240 -4.54 -7.83 -20.81
C LYS A 240 -5.00 -8.36 -19.46
N ILE A 241 -6.04 -7.73 -18.92
CA ILE A 241 -6.74 -8.28 -17.74
C ILE A 241 -7.73 -9.34 -18.20
N HIS A 242 -7.81 -10.45 -17.48
CA HIS A 242 -8.75 -11.54 -17.69
C HIS A 242 -9.53 -11.80 -16.40
N PHE A 243 -10.85 -11.71 -16.43
CA PHE A 243 -11.69 -11.97 -15.26
C PHE A 243 -12.10 -13.45 -15.17
N ALA A 244 -12.30 -13.96 -13.95
CA ALA A 244 -12.77 -15.32 -13.69
C ALA A 244 -14.17 -15.54 -14.28
N ASP A 245 -15.04 -14.55 -14.08
CA ASP A 245 -16.37 -14.46 -14.67
C ASP A 245 -16.54 -13.14 -15.44
N VAL A 246 -17.60 -13.02 -16.22
CA VAL A 246 -17.82 -11.86 -17.09
C VAL A 246 -18.50 -10.73 -16.30
N PRO A 247 -17.91 -9.53 -16.21
CA PRO A 247 -18.58 -8.37 -15.62
C PRO A 247 -19.88 -8.04 -16.34
N PHE A 248 -20.86 -7.46 -15.64
CA PHE A 248 -22.15 -7.12 -16.25
C PHE A 248 -21.94 -6.07 -17.34
N GLY A 249 -22.25 -6.43 -18.58
CA GLY A 249 -22.01 -5.57 -19.74
C GLY A 249 -23.20 -4.67 -20.10
N GLY A 250 -24.26 -4.67 -19.29
CA GLY A 250 -25.54 -4.02 -19.58
C GLY A 250 -26.54 -4.93 -20.30
N THR A 251 -27.69 -4.38 -20.68
CA THR A 251 -28.80 -5.15 -21.26
C THR A 251 -28.56 -5.43 -22.75
N ARG A 252 -28.65 -6.70 -23.17
CA ARG A 252 -28.47 -7.06 -24.58
C ARG A 252 -29.69 -6.70 -25.42
N GLN A 253 -29.44 -6.00 -26.52
CA GLN A 253 -30.43 -5.70 -27.54
C GLN A 253 -30.07 -6.42 -28.84
N LYS A 254 -31.06 -7.09 -29.43
CA LYS A 254 -30.91 -7.90 -30.63
C LYS A 254 -31.58 -7.21 -31.80
N ILE A 255 -30.81 -6.85 -32.83
CA ILE A 255 -31.31 -6.27 -34.06
C ILE A 255 -31.17 -7.27 -35.19
N GLY A 256 -32.30 -7.73 -35.72
CA GLY A 256 -32.35 -8.64 -36.85
C GLY A 256 -32.25 -7.86 -38.16
N VAL A 257 -31.23 -8.14 -38.96
CA VAL A 257 -31.07 -7.62 -40.32
C VAL A 257 -31.33 -8.76 -41.28
N SER A 258 -32.40 -8.67 -42.07
CA SER A 258 -32.63 -9.63 -43.14
C SER A 258 -31.58 -9.46 -44.23
N SER A 259 -31.17 -10.56 -44.86
CA SER A 259 -30.35 -10.55 -46.09
C SER A 259 -30.97 -9.67 -47.19
N ALA A 260 -32.31 -9.53 -47.24
CA ALA A 260 -32.99 -8.62 -48.17
C ALA A 260 -32.79 -7.13 -47.85
N SER A 261 -32.35 -6.80 -46.63
CA SER A 261 -32.07 -5.43 -46.19
C SER A 261 -30.60 -5.04 -46.37
N ILE A 262 -29.79 -5.89 -47.01
CA ILE A 262 -28.38 -5.66 -47.28
C ILE A 262 -28.20 -5.31 -48.75
N ASP A 263 -27.68 -4.12 -49.02
CA ASP A 263 -27.27 -3.68 -50.35
C ASP A 263 -25.77 -3.91 -50.51
N VAL A 264 -25.43 -4.95 -51.27
CA VAL A 264 -24.05 -5.34 -51.57
C VAL A 264 -23.36 -4.29 -52.44
N GLY A 265 -24.08 -3.66 -53.37
CA GLY A 265 -23.52 -2.68 -54.31
C GLY A 265 -23.08 -1.40 -53.61
N ALA A 266 -23.84 -0.97 -52.60
CA ALA A 266 -23.49 0.17 -51.76
C ALA A 266 -22.71 -0.22 -50.48
N SER A 267 -22.56 -1.52 -50.17
CA SER A 267 -21.96 -2.03 -48.93
C SER A 267 -22.61 -1.45 -47.67
N VAL A 268 -23.94 -1.39 -47.68
CA VAL A 268 -24.77 -0.90 -46.58
C VAL A 268 -25.85 -1.90 -46.21
N PHE A 269 -26.47 -1.71 -45.05
CA PHE A 269 -27.70 -2.39 -44.67
C PHE A 269 -28.68 -1.44 -44.00
N THR A 270 -29.96 -1.77 -44.09
CA THR A 270 -31.04 -1.01 -43.45
C THR A 270 -31.57 -1.75 -42.23
N ALA A 271 -31.72 -1.04 -41.11
CA ALA A 271 -32.34 -1.56 -39.89
C ALA A 271 -33.14 -0.46 -39.19
N LEU A 272 -34.35 -0.77 -38.70
CA LEU A 272 -35.14 0.16 -37.89
C LEU A 272 -34.64 0.13 -36.45
N THR A 273 -33.69 1.01 -36.13
CA THR A 273 -33.09 1.06 -34.79
C THR A 273 -32.49 2.43 -34.51
N GLU A 274 -32.68 2.90 -33.28
CA GLU A 274 -32.01 4.10 -32.76
C GLU A 274 -30.72 3.75 -32.00
N ILE A 275 -30.45 2.45 -31.81
CA ILE A 275 -29.36 1.92 -30.96
C ILE A 275 -27.99 2.04 -31.65
N PHE A 276 -27.99 2.04 -32.97
CA PHE A 276 -26.75 2.15 -33.75
C PHE A 276 -26.36 3.62 -33.94
N ASP A 277 -25.14 3.92 -33.51
CA ASP A 277 -24.38 5.12 -33.85
C ASP A 277 -23.03 4.75 -34.47
N THR A 278 -22.36 5.72 -35.08
CA THR A 278 -21.02 5.50 -35.63
C THR A 278 -20.05 5.13 -34.50
N GLY A 279 -19.44 3.96 -34.60
CA GLY A 279 -18.58 3.38 -33.57
C GLY A 279 -19.26 2.34 -32.67
N THR A 280 -20.58 2.11 -32.78
CA THR A 280 -21.25 1.05 -32.02
C THR A 280 -20.66 -0.32 -32.35
N LYS A 281 -20.21 -1.06 -31.33
CA LYS A 281 -19.71 -2.43 -31.47
C LYS A 281 -20.88 -3.42 -31.49
N VAL A 282 -20.93 -4.28 -32.51
CA VAL A 282 -21.94 -5.33 -32.69
C VAL A 282 -21.28 -6.70 -32.75
N LYS A 283 -21.89 -7.72 -32.14
CA LYS A 283 -21.52 -9.12 -32.39
C LYS A 283 -22.47 -9.73 -33.41
N LEU A 284 -21.93 -10.14 -34.56
CA LEU A 284 -22.70 -10.75 -35.64
C LEU A 284 -22.99 -12.21 -35.34
N ARG A 285 -24.23 -12.53 -34.98
CA ARG A 285 -24.76 -13.91 -34.88
C ARG A 285 -25.48 -14.26 -36.16
N SER A 286 -24.75 -14.92 -37.06
CA SER A 286 -25.27 -15.41 -38.35
C SER A 286 -24.68 -16.77 -38.69
N ILE A 287 -25.51 -17.68 -39.20
CA ILE A 287 -25.10 -18.98 -39.72
C ILE A 287 -24.43 -18.82 -41.09
N THR A 288 -24.98 -17.95 -41.94
CA THR A 288 -24.46 -17.65 -43.29
C THR A 288 -24.34 -16.13 -43.45
N PRO A 289 -23.30 -15.51 -42.88
CA PRO A 289 -23.14 -14.04 -42.85
C PRO A 289 -22.93 -13.43 -44.25
N PRO A 290 -23.16 -12.11 -44.40
CA PRO A 290 -22.74 -11.34 -45.58
C PRO A 290 -21.22 -11.44 -45.75
N ALA A 291 -20.72 -11.76 -46.94
CA ALA A 291 -19.27 -11.87 -47.16
C ALA A 291 -18.63 -10.48 -47.32
N PRO A 292 -17.44 -10.19 -46.75
CA PRO A 292 -16.49 -11.12 -46.11
C PRO A 292 -16.66 -11.27 -44.58
N LEU A 293 -17.82 -10.92 -44.03
CA LEU A 293 -18.06 -11.05 -42.59
C LEU A 293 -18.12 -12.52 -42.17
N THR A 294 -17.74 -12.79 -40.93
CA THR A 294 -17.74 -14.11 -40.31
C THR A 294 -18.71 -14.12 -39.13
N GLY A 295 -19.50 -15.18 -39.01
CA GLY A 295 -20.40 -15.36 -37.87
C GLY A 295 -19.63 -15.46 -36.55
N ASN A 296 -20.30 -15.09 -35.46
CA ASN A 296 -19.76 -15.06 -34.09
C ASN A 296 -18.59 -14.08 -33.88
N ARG A 297 -18.39 -13.13 -34.78
CA ARG A 297 -17.34 -12.10 -34.71
C ARG A 297 -17.90 -10.72 -34.39
N ASP A 298 -17.05 -9.88 -33.80
CA ASP A 298 -17.36 -8.49 -33.51
C ASP A 298 -17.04 -7.59 -34.71
N TYR A 299 -17.90 -6.59 -34.96
CA TYR A 299 -17.75 -5.55 -35.97
C TYR A 299 -18.17 -4.20 -35.37
N PHE A 300 -17.85 -3.10 -36.07
CA PHE A 300 -18.28 -1.76 -35.70
C PHE A 300 -19.26 -1.22 -36.73
N ILE A 301 -20.19 -0.37 -36.29
CA ILE A 301 -21.20 0.24 -37.16
C ILE A 301 -20.77 1.64 -37.58
N ILE A 302 -21.00 1.98 -38.85
CA ILE A 302 -20.99 3.35 -39.36
C ILE A 302 -22.44 3.75 -39.59
N LYS A 303 -22.88 4.87 -39.00
CA LYS A 303 -24.21 5.44 -39.26
C LYS A 303 -24.12 6.41 -40.42
N ASN A 304 -24.54 5.97 -41.61
CA ASN A 304 -24.53 6.79 -42.82
C ASN A 304 -25.69 7.78 -42.84
N ALA A 305 -26.86 7.35 -42.36
CA ALA A 305 -28.06 8.16 -42.17
C ALA A 305 -29.01 7.44 -41.19
N THR A 306 -30.18 8.02 -40.91
CA THR A 306 -31.24 7.34 -40.14
C THR A 306 -31.57 5.99 -40.78
N ASN A 307 -31.46 4.91 -40.00
CA ASN A 307 -31.70 3.52 -40.40
C ASN A 307 -30.77 2.95 -41.49
N ASN A 308 -29.72 3.67 -41.91
CA ASN A 308 -28.77 3.22 -42.94
C ASN A 308 -27.36 3.11 -42.38
N PHE A 309 -26.78 1.91 -42.46
CA PHE A 309 -25.56 1.55 -41.75
C PHE A 309 -24.58 0.77 -42.61
N SER A 310 -23.28 0.85 -42.27
CA SER A 310 -22.24 -0.02 -42.83
C SER A 310 -21.49 -0.74 -41.70
N PHE A 311 -20.83 -1.85 -42.04
CA PHE A 311 -19.89 -2.53 -41.14
C PHE A 311 -18.49 -1.95 -41.29
N ALA A 312 -17.73 -1.90 -40.22
CA ALA A 312 -16.31 -1.55 -40.16
C ALA A 312 -15.55 -2.61 -39.36
N GLN A 313 -14.26 -2.79 -39.68
CA GLN A 313 -13.43 -3.82 -39.05
C GLN A 313 -12.95 -3.38 -37.66
N THR A 314 -12.65 -2.11 -37.49
CA THR A 314 -12.21 -1.52 -36.22
C THR A 314 -13.06 -0.28 -35.86
N GLN A 315 -12.99 0.16 -34.60
CA GLN A 315 -13.64 1.39 -34.17
C GLN A 315 -13.06 2.61 -34.88
N GLY A 316 -11.74 2.64 -35.10
CA GLY A 316 -11.06 3.72 -35.82
C GLY A 316 -11.55 3.84 -37.26
N ASP A 317 -11.71 2.71 -37.95
CA ASP A 317 -12.30 2.67 -39.28
C ASP A 317 -13.73 3.22 -39.27
N ALA A 318 -14.54 2.84 -38.27
CA ALA A 318 -15.90 3.34 -38.16
C ALA A 318 -15.94 4.87 -37.98
N LEU A 319 -15.13 5.40 -37.07
CA LEU A 319 -15.04 6.83 -36.78
C LEU A 319 -14.48 7.66 -37.95
N THR A 320 -13.67 7.04 -38.81
CA THR A 320 -13.13 7.66 -40.03
C THR A 320 -13.96 7.38 -41.29
N GLY A 321 -15.06 6.61 -41.17
CA GLY A 321 -15.97 6.28 -42.26
C GLY A 321 -15.47 5.20 -43.22
N VAL A 322 -14.45 4.42 -42.84
CA VAL A 322 -13.90 3.32 -43.65
C VAL A 322 -14.72 2.04 -43.42
N GLY A 323 -15.61 1.73 -44.36
CA GLY A 323 -16.48 0.56 -44.32
C GLY A 323 -15.90 -0.70 -44.97
N ILE A 324 -16.37 -1.87 -44.55
CA ILE A 324 -16.11 -3.17 -45.19
C ILE A 324 -16.93 -3.26 -46.47
N THR A 325 -16.27 -3.52 -47.60
CA THR A 325 -16.96 -3.81 -48.87
C THR A 325 -17.60 -5.18 -48.82
N LEU A 326 -18.92 -5.24 -49.01
CA LEU A 326 -19.67 -6.49 -49.04
C LEU A 326 -19.62 -7.09 -50.45
N THR A 327 -19.55 -8.42 -50.52
CA THR A 327 -19.55 -9.19 -51.78
C THR A 327 -20.72 -10.18 -51.87
N SER A 328 -21.45 -10.37 -50.77
CA SER A 328 -22.68 -11.15 -50.70
C SER A 328 -23.53 -10.64 -49.54
N ALA A 329 -24.85 -10.71 -49.67
CA ALA A 329 -25.79 -10.35 -48.61
C ALA A 329 -25.95 -11.46 -47.55
N GLY A 330 -25.36 -12.64 -47.73
CA GLY A 330 -25.59 -13.78 -46.84
C GLY A 330 -26.99 -14.39 -47.04
N ILE A 331 -27.38 -15.34 -46.17
CA ILE A 331 -28.69 -16.00 -46.23
C ILE A 331 -29.40 -15.91 -44.87
N GLY A 332 -30.67 -15.54 -44.91
CA GLY A 332 -31.56 -15.50 -43.74
C GLY A 332 -31.50 -14.20 -42.97
N THR A 333 -31.70 -14.27 -41.65
CA THR A 333 -31.65 -13.13 -40.73
C THR A 333 -30.33 -13.12 -39.98
N HIS A 334 -29.63 -12.00 -40.05
CA HIS A 334 -28.38 -11.74 -39.37
C HIS A 334 -28.66 -10.98 -38.08
N ASN A 335 -28.38 -11.60 -36.93
CA ASN A 335 -28.64 -10.96 -35.65
C ASN A 335 -27.40 -10.18 -35.23
N LEU A 336 -27.55 -8.86 -35.15
CA LEU A 336 -26.57 -7.97 -34.57
C LEU A 336 -26.90 -7.81 -33.10
N LEU A 337 -26.03 -8.34 -32.23
CA LEU A 337 -26.17 -8.16 -30.80
C LEU A 337 -25.38 -6.93 -30.37
N VAL A 338 -26.05 -6.00 -29.69
CA VAL A 338 -25.45 -4.85 -29.02
C VAL A 338 -25.67 -5.01 -27.53
N ALA A 339 -24.68 -4.62 -26.73
CA ALA A 339 -24.89 -4.39 -25.32
C ALA A 339 -25.25 -2.90 -25.15
N ASP A 340 -26.40 -2.62 -24.57
CA ASP A 340 -26.70 -1.30 -24.04
C ASP A 340 -25.89 -1.11 -22.75
N VAL A 341 -24.73 -0.47 -22.89
CA VAL A 341 -23.76 -0.27 -21.80
C VAL A 341 -24.14 0.87 -20.87
N VAL A 342 -25.29 1.55 -21.08
CA VAL A 342 -25.73 2.64 -20.19
C VAL A 342 -25.93 2.15 -18.75
N GLU A 343 -26.28 0.88 -18.57
CA GLU A 343 -26.43 0.21 -17.27
C GLU A 343 -25.33 -0.84 -17.00
N GLY A 344 -24.25 -0.85 -17.77
CA GLY A 344 -23.15 -1.80 -17.57
C GLY A 344 -22.33 -1.49 -16.31
N SER A 345 -21.66 -2.52 -15.78
CA SER A 345 -20.70 -2.38 -14.69
C SER A 345 -19.59 -1.40 -15.05
N GLU A 346 -19.19 -0.58 -14.08
CA GLU A 346 -18.11 0.38 -14.23
C GLU A 346 -16.79 -0.23 -13.77
N PHE A 347 -15.77 -0.15 -14.63
CA PHE A 347 -14.40 -0.52 -14.29
C PHE A 347 -13.61 0.68 -13.78
N GLN A 348 -12.86 0.48 -12.71
CA GLN A 348 -11.82 1.39 -12.25
C GLN A 348 -10.56 0.58 -11.90
N GLY A 349 -9.40 1.06 -12.36
CA GLY A 349 -8.12 0.43 -12.08
C GLY A 349 -7.05 1.46 -11.83
N ARG A 350 -6.14 1.17 -10.90
CA ARG A 350 -4.91 1.94 -10.67
C ARG A 350 -3.73 1.00 -10.69
N SER A 351 -2.67 1.42 -11.39
CA SER A 351 -1.37 0.74 -11.36
C SER A 351 -0.42 1.53 -10.47
N PHE A 352 0.37 0.83 -9.66
CA PHE A 352 1.22 1.39 -8.63
C PHE A 352 2.69 1.13 -8.98
N ILE A 353 3.42 2.22 -9.20
CA ILE A 353 4.84 2.19 -9.56
C ILE A 353 5.68 2.43 -8.31
N ARG A 354 6.74 1.64 -8.13
CA ARG A 354 7.76 1.79 -7.07
C ARG A 354 9.13 1.44 -7.62
N SER A 355 10.20 1.96 -7.03
CA SER A 355 11.57 1.69 -7.50
C SER A 355 12.05 0.25 -7.27
N ASP A 356 11.46 -0.51 -6.34
CA ASP A 356 11.75 -1.93 -6.15
C ASP A 356 10.49 -2.76 -5.84
N TYR A 357 10.18 -3.76 -6.67
CA TYR A 357 9.06 -4.69 -6.49
C TYR A 357 9.43 -5.99 -5.75
N SER A 358 10.62 -6.08 -5.15
CA SER A 358 11.05 -7.28 -4.39
C SER A 358 10.06 -7.60 -3.26
N GLY A 359 9.58 -6.59 -2.54
CA GLY A 359 8.58 -6.69 -1.47
C GLY A 359 7.12 -6.81 -1.94
N ASN A 360 6.86 -6.92 -3.25
CA ASN A 360 5.52 -7.25 -3.72
C ASN A 360 5.26 -8.75 -3.54
N PHE A 361 4.20 -9.07 -2.81
CA PHE A 361 3.77 -10.43 -2.53
C PHE A 361 2.31 -10.61 -2.91
N LEU A 362 1.98 -11.76 -3.47
CA LEU A 362 0.61 -12.26 -3.51
C LEU A 362 0.45 -13.19 -2.30
N LEU A 363 -0.46 -12.85 -1.40
CA LEU A 363 -0.60 -13.53 -0.12
C LEU A 363 -1.46 -14.79 -0.29
N ASP A 364 -1.04 -15.88 0.33
CA ASP A 364 -1.79 -17.12 0.35
C ASP A 364 -3.08 -16.97 1.15
N ASP A 365 -4.09 -17.77 0.82
CA ASP A 365 -5.36 -17.76 1.53
C ASP A 365 -5.22 -18.29 2.98
N ILE A 366 -5.63 -17.47 3.95
CA ILE A 366 -5.65 -17.81 5.38
C ILE A 366 -7.06 -18.13 5.89
N SER A 367 -8.10 -18.06 5.04
CA SER A 367 -9.49 -18.33 5.44
C SER A 367 -9.68 -19.70 6.04
N SER A 368 -8.84 -20.67 5.67
CA SER A 368 -8.87 -22.00 6.26
C SER A 368 -8.70 -22.01 7.78
N GLY A 369 -7.98 -21.04 8.34
CA GLY A 369 -7.74 -20.88 9.78
C GLY A 369 -8.80 -20.07 10.53
N PHE A 370 -9.78 -19.47 9.84
CA PHE A 370 -10.78 -18.62 10.47
C PHE A 370 -11.70 -19.44 11.40
N THR A 371 -12.08 -18.81 12.52
CA THR A 371 -12.93 -19.45 13.55
C THR A 371 -13.90 -18.48 14.22
N GLY A 372 -13.85 -17.18 13.92
CA GLY A 372 -14.62 -16.15 14.63
C GLY A 372 -14.08 -15.78 16.02
N ILE A 373 -12.99 -16.42 16.48
CA ILE A 373 -12.28 -16.11 17.73
C ILE A 373 -10.76 -16.00 17.49
N ALA A 374 -10.21 -16.80 16.56
CA ALA A 374 -8.81 -16.67 16.17
C ALA A 374 -8.55 -15.30 15.52
N LYS A 375 -7.45 -14.68 15.93
CA LYS A 375 -7.13 -13.28 15.62
C LYS A 375 -5.85 -13.10 14.82
N THR A 376 -4.87 -13.97 15.06
CA THR A 376 -3.53 -13.88 14.50
C THR A 376 -3.28 -15.03 13.54
N PHE A 377 -2.81 -14.71 12.34
CA PHE A 377 -2.54 -15.65 11.27
C PHE A 377 -1.18 -15.36 10.65
N THR A 378 -0.38 -16.39 10.41
CA THR A 378 0.92 -16.24 9.74
C THR A 378 0.71 -15.95 8.26
N MET A 379 1.43 -14.95 7.74
CA MET A 379 1.37 -14.56 6.34
C MET A 379 2.36 -15.39 5.52
N GLN A 380 1.87 -15.92 4.40
CA GLN A 380 2.66 -16.72 3.47
C GLN A 380 2.45 -16.25 2.03
N SER A 381 3.41 -16.57 1.17
CA SER A 381 3.32 -16.39 -0.27
C SER A 381 3.97 -17.60 -0.95
N GLY A 382 3.21 -18.34 -1.74
CA GLY A 382 3.68 -19.58 -2.38
C GLY A 382 4.05 -20.67 -1.37
N GLY A 383 3.35 -20.72 -0.23
CA GLY A 383 3.56 -21.66 0.88
C GLY A 383 4.76 -21.32 1.79
N SER A 384 5.47 -20.22 1.51
CA SER A 384 6.63 -19.79 2.31
C SER A 384 6.29 -18.58 3.16
N ASN A 385 6.79 -18.55 4.40
CA ASN A 385 6.67 -17.38 5.27
C ASN A 385 7.34 -16.16 4.62
N ILE A 386 6.72 -14.99 4.78
CA ILE A 386 7.24 -13.73 4.27
C ILE A 386 7.73 -12.84 5.42
N THR A 387 8.57 -11.86 5.07
CA THR A 387 9.11 -10.83 5.97
C THR A 387 9.12 -9.48 5.27
N GLY A 388 9.26 -8.39 6.04
CA GLY A 388 9.50 -7.06 5.50
C GLY A 388 8.25 -6.31 5.06
N ILE A 389 7.06 -6.79 5.44
CA ILE A 389 5.77 -6.11 5.14
C ILE A 389 5.15 -5.43 6.36
N ASN A 390 5.88 -5.32 7.47
CA ASN A 390 5.40 -4.70 8.71
C ASN A 390 4.99 -3.22 8.56
N THR A 391 5.47 -2.54 7.50
CA THR A 391 5.09 -1.17 7.12
C THR A 391 4.57 -1.05 5.69
N ASP A 392 4.62 -2.14 4.90
CA ASP A 392 4.04 -2.26 3.56
C ASP A 392 2.65 -2.91 3.70
N PHE A 393 1.67 -2.14 4.22
CA PHE A 393 0.37 -2.66 4.66
C PHE A 393 -0.39 -3.51 3.62
N GLY A 394 -0.14 -3.29 2.32
CA GLY A 394 -0.76 -4.03 1.22
C GLY A 394 -2.26 -3.80 1.12
N VAL A 395 -2.92 -4.55 0.23
CA VAL A 395 -4.37 -4.61 0.10
C VAL A 395 -4.82 -5.89 0.76
N ILE A 396 -5.59 -5.76 1.84
CA ILE A 396 -6.19 -6.88 2.57
C ILE A 396 -7.70 -6.79 2.43
N LEU A 397 -8.32 -7.87 1.94
CA LEU A 397 -9.76 -7.97 1.75
C LEU A 397 -10.32 -9.08 2.63
N LEU A 398 -11.43 -8.80 3.30
CA LEU A 398 -12.33 -9.81 3.84
C LEU A 398 -13.66 -9.67 3.11
N ASN A 399 -14.10 -10.73 2.43
CA ASN A 399 -15.32 -10.72 1.61
C ASN A 399 -15.35 -9.58 0.57
N ASN A 400 -14.21 -9.26 -0.04
CA ASN A 400 -13.99 -8.14 -0.96
C ASN A 400 -14.12 -6.73 -0.32
N THR A 401 -14.28 -6.64 1.00
CA THR A 401 -14.22 -5.38 1.74
C THR A 401 -12.79 -5.10 2.17
N PHE A 402 -12.29 -3.93 1.80
CA PHE A 402 -10.96 -3.47 2.22
C PHE A 402 -10.87 -3.39 3.74
N GLN A 403 -9.81 -3.98 4.30
CA GLN A 403 -9.50 -3.88 5.71
C GLN A 403 -8.54 -2.72 5.94
N LYS A 404 -8.85 -1.88 6.91
CA LYS A 404 -8.15 -0.64 7.20
C LYS A 404 -6.90 -0.94 8.04
N PRO A 405 -5.69 -0.62 7.56
CA PRO A 405 -4.48 -0.78 8.35
C PRO A 405 -4.54 0.02 9.66
N ASP A 406 -3.93 -0.50 10.72
CA ASP A 406 -3.89 0.00 12.11
C ASP A 406 -5.25 0.14 12.81
N THR A 407 -6.36 0.06 12.08
CA THR A 407 -7.73 0.11 12.58
C THR A 407 -8.33 -1.30 12.67
N ASP A 408 -8.37 -2.01 11.55
CA ASP A 408 -8.97 -3.34 11.43
C ASP A 408 -7.94 -4.46 11.63
N TYR A 409 -6.65 -4.18 11.37
CA TYR A 409 -5.56 -5.13 11.60
C TYR A 409 -4.22 -4.43 11.82
N ASN A 410 -3.26 -5.18 12.36
CA ASN A 410 -1.85 -4.81 12.46
C ASN A 410 -0.96 -5.97 12.00
N TYR A 411 0.22 -5.66 11.46
CA TYR A 411 1.25 -6.66 11.22
C TYR A 411 2.20 -6.79 12.42
N ASN A 412 2.64 -8.01 12.66
CA ASN A 412 3.68 -8.31 13.64
C ASN A 412 4.69 -9.28 13.03
N GLU A 413 5.98 -9.01 13.15
CA GLU A 413 7.03 -9.86 12.61
C GLU A 413 7.88 -10.44 13.75
N VAL A 414 7.88 -11.77 13.85
CA VAL A 414 8.62 -12.51 14.89
C VAL A 414 9.26 -13.73 14.28
N GLY A 415 10.55 -13.95 14.54
CA GLY A 415 11.23 -15.19 14.14
C GLY A 415 11.33 -15.41 12.63
N GLY A 416 11.38 -14.34 11.82
CA GLY A 416 11.45 -14.43 10.35
C GLY A 416 10.14 -14.77 9.67
N ALA A 417 9.01 -14.51 10.34
CA ALA A 417 7.68 -14.61 9.75
C ALA A 417 6.83 -13.40 10.14
N THR A 418 6.15 -12.79 9.18
CA THR A 418 5.11 -11.80 9.44
C THR A 418 3.78 -12.49 9.72
N SER A 419 3.02 -11.97 10.67
CA SER A 419 1.65 -12.38 10.97
C SER A 419 0.72 -11.17 10.93
N ILE A 420 -0.48 -11.36 10.39
CA ILE A 420 -1.59 -10.40 10.51
C ILE A 420 -2.33 -10.66 11.80
N THR A 421 -2.66 -9.61 12.53
CA THR A 421 -3.52 -9.66 13.73
C THR A 421 -4.69 -8.72 13.52
N PHE A 422 -5.89 -9.26 13.31
CA PHE A 422 -7.12 -8.47 13.22
C PHE A 422 -7.43 -7.81 14.55
N THR A 423 -8.07 -6.64 14.60
CA THR A 423 -8.30 -5.92 15.86
C THR A 423 -9.38 -6.56 16.73
N GLY A 424 -10.45 -7.07 16.13
CA GLY A 424 -11.56 -7.72 16.84
C GLY A 424 -12.28 -6.78 17.81
N ASN A 425 -12.52 -7.28 19.04
CA ASN A 425 -13.18 -6.54 20.12
C ASN A 425 -12.18 -5.80 21.03
N ASN A 426 -10.94 -5.69 20.60
CA ASN A 426 -9.90 -5.08 21.41
C ASN A 426 -10.12 -3.57 21.52
N ILE A 427 -10.57 -3.15 22.70
CA ILE A 427 -10.69 -1.75 23.09
C ILE A 427 -9.57 -1.45 24.07
N SER A 428 -8.79 -0.41 23.77
CA SER A 428 -7.67 0.02 24.61
C SER A 428 -8.13 0.24 26.07
N GLY A 429 -7.45 -0.44 27.00
CA GLY A 429 -7.73 -0.35 28.45
C GLY A 429 -8.82 -1.30 28.98
N LEU A 430 -9.44 -2.12 28.13
CA LEU A 430 -10.42 -3.13 28.54
C LEU A 430 -9.92 -4.56 28.28
N THR A 431 -10.36 -5.51 29.10
CA THR A 431 -10.15 -6.94 28.81
C THR A 431 -11.05 -7.34 27.65
N GLU A 432 -10.45 -7.85 26.57
CA GLU A 432 -11.17 -8.33 25.40
C GLU A 432 -12.07 -9.52 25.78
N THR A 433 -13.32 -9.49 25.32
CA THR A 433 -14.31 -10.56 25.57
C THR A 433 -14.93 -11.00 24.24
N TYR A 434 -15.23 -12.30 24.17
CA TYR A 434 -15.79 -12.93 22.98
C TYR A 434 -17.15 -13.53 23.30
N SER A 435 -18.08 -13.35 22.37
CA SER A 435 -19.39 -13.97 22.40
C SER A 435 -19.30 -15.39 21.87
N THR A 436 -19.80 -16.35 22.65
CA THR A 436 -19.89 -17.77 22.29
C THR A 436 -21.22 -18.12 21.62
N SER A 437 -22.13 -17.15 21.52
CA SER A 437 -23.46 -17.30 20.91
C SER A 437 -23.66 -16.37 19.71
N ASP A 438 -23.15 -15.14 19.74
CA ASP A 438 -23.29 -14.19 18.62
C ASP A 438 -21.96 -14.01 17.92
N VAL A 439 -21.81 -14.63 16.75
CA VAL A 439 -20.58 -14.54 15.96
C VAL A 439 -20.28 -13.12 15.46
N ASN A 440 -21.32 -12.30 15.24
CA ASN A 440 -21.15 -10.95 14.71
C ASN A 440 -20.60 -10.00 15.77
N ALA A 441 -20.78 -10.34 17.05
CA ALA A 441 -20.29 -9.54 18.16
C ALA A 441 -18.76 -9.58 18.30
N ASN A 442 -18.05 -10.54 17.70
CA ASN A 442 -16.59 -10.68 17.85
C ASN A 442 -15.78 -9.82 16.88
N ARG A 443 -16.37 -9.36 15.78
CA ARG A 443 -15.69 -8.54 14.74
C ARG A 443 -14.39 -9.17 14.22
N LEU A 444 -14.34 -10.51 14.16
CA LEU A 444 -13.21 -11.29 13.67
C LEU A 444 -13.64 -12.12 12.45
N PRO A 445 -12.70 -12.55 11.59
CA PRO A 445 -13.01 -13.41 10.45
C PRO A 445 -13.57 -14.77 10.88
N ARG A 446 -14.63 -15.22 10.20
CA ARG A 446 -15.48 -16.35 10.61
C ARG A 446 -15.44 -17.47 9.58
N LYS A 447 -15.63 -18.69 10.07
CA LYS A 447 -15.80 -19.87 9.25
C LYS A 447 -16.87 -20.77 9.86
N GLY A 448 -17.51 -21.57 9.04
CA GLY A 448 -18.43 -22.60 9.48
C GLY A 448 -19.73 -22.04 10.01
N ILE A 449 -20.24 -20.94 9.44
CA ILE A 449 -21.57 -20.41 9.81
C ILE A 449 -22.61 -21.31 9.15
N ILE A 450 -23.55 -21.89 9.90
CA ILE A 450 -24.56 -22.78 9.32
C ILE A 450 -25.45 -22.00 8.34
N SER A 451 -25.42 -22.36 7.06
CA SER A 451 -26.35 -21.85 6.04
C SER A 451 -27.37 -22.90 5.62
N GLY A 452 -27.09 -24.18 5.85
CA GLY A 452 -28.01 -25.29 5.60
C GLY A 452 -27.95 -26.34 6.70
N LEU A 453 -29.11 -26.74 7.22
CA LEU A 453 -29.25 -27.75 8.28
C LEU A 453 -30.32 -28.77 7.91
N GLY A 454 -29.94 -30.05 7.83
CA GLY A 454 -30.87 -31.18 7.76
C GLY A 454 -31.09 -31.81 9.13
N ASN A 455 -32.21 -32.49 9.35
CA ASN A 455 -32.43 -33.21 10.62
C ASN A 455 -33.24 -34.49 10.45
N THR A 456 -32.96 -35.47 11.29
CA THR A 456 -33.87 -36.61 11.51
C THR A 456 -35.02 -36.18 12.41
N GLN A 457 -36.17 -36.86 12.29
CA GLN A 457 -37.34 -36.54 13.12
C GLN A 457 -37.15 -36.96 14.59
N GLY A 458 -36.29 -37.95 14.87
CA GLY A 458 -36.21 -38.60 16.18
C GLY A 458 -37.55 -39.21 16.62
N PHE A 459 -37.60 -39.76 17.84
CA PHE A 459 -38.82 -40.31 18.42
C PHE A 459 -38.77 -40.31 19.95
N GLY A 460 -39.90 -39.95 20.58
CA GLY A 460 -40.08 -40.00 22.03
C GLY A 460 -39.87 -38.65 22.73
N TYR A 461 -39.99 -37.53 22.03
CA TYR A 461 -39.98 -36.19 22.62
C TYR A 461 -41.38 -35.77 23.08
N GLN A 462 -41.48 -35.00 24.17
CA GLN A 462 -42.78 -34.57 24.69
C GLN A 462 -43.37 -33.42 23.87
N GLN A 463 -44.66 -33.50 23.54
CA GLN A 463 -45.44 -32.37 23.01
C GLN A 463 -45.67 -31.30 24.07
N ILE A 464 -45.75 -30.03 23.67
CA ILE A 464 -46.18 -28.94 24.57
C ILE A 464 -47.69 -29.01 24.79
N LYS A 465 -48.11 -29.48 25.97
CA LYS A 465 -49.53 -29.52 26.35
C LYS A 465 -49.69 -29.03 27.78
N ALA A 466 -50.55 -28.04 27.96
CA ALA A 466 -50.90 -27.55 29.29
C ALA A 466 -51.52 -28.66 30.13
N GLY A 467 -51.14 -28.71 31.40
CA GLY A 467 -51.85 -29.50 32.40
C GLY A 467 -53.21 -28.91 32.70
N TYR A 468 -54.09 -29.71 33.27
CA TYR A 468 -55.37 -29.23 33.79
C TYR A 468 -55.76 -30.02 35.04
N GLY A 469 -56.60 -29.41 35.84
CA GLY A 469 -57.10 -29.97 37.08
C GLY A 469 -58.37 -29.29 37.53
N THR A 470 -59.00 -29.86 38.54
CA THR A 470 -60.22 -29.32 39.15
C THR A 470 -59.88 -28.71 40.50
N ALA A 471 -60.46 -27.55 40.80
CA ALA A 471 -60.40 -26.99 42.14
C ALA A 471 -61.21 -27.85 43.11
N VAL A 472 -60.66 -28.11 44.29
CA VAL A 472 -61.34 -28.77 45.41
C VAL A 472 -61.44 -27.75 46.53
N VAL A 473 -62.66 -27.34 46.87
CA VAL A 473 -62.94 -26.34 47.92
C VAL A 473 -63.30 -27.06 49.21
N SER A 474 -62.56 -26.80 50.29
CA SER A 474 -62.88 -27.35 51.61
C SER A 474 -64.12 -26.69 52.22
N GLY A 475 -64.68 -27.27 53.30
CA GLY A 475 -65.78 -26.66 54.05
C GLY A 475 -65.46 -25.28 54.65
N PHE A 476 -64.18 -24.90 54.72
CA PHE A 476 -63.68 -23.59 55.17
C PHE A 476 -63.29 -22.65 54.02
N GLY A 477 -63.54 -23.02 52.75
CA GLY A 477 -63.27 -22.16 51.59
C GLY A 477 -61.83 -22.19 51.07
N THR A 478 -60.97 -23.08 51.60
CA THR A 478 -59.59 -23.28 51.09
C THR A 478 -59.59 -24.09 49.81
N ILE A 479 -58.83 -23.65 48.81
CA ILE A 479 -58.68 -24.36 47.53
C ILE A 479 -57.46 -25.29 47.58
N THR A 480 -57.67 -26.57 47.22
CA THR A 480 -56.61 -27.48 46.78
C THR A 480 -56.84 -27.88 45.32
N VAL A 481 -55.82 -28.44 44.67
CA VAL A 481 -55.88 -28.84 43.26
C VAL A 481 -55.85 -30.35 43.15
N ALA A 482 -56.87 -30.93 42.52
CA ALA A 482 -56.82 -32.29 42.00
C ALA A 482 -56.38 -32.24 40.53
N ILE A 483 -55.20 -32.78 40.24
CA ILE A 483 -54.67 -32.81 38.87
C ILE A 483 -55.40 -33.89 38.05
N GLY A 484 -55.95 -33.50 36.91
CA GLY A 484 -56.55 -34.42 35.94
C GLY A 484 -55.55 -34.85 34.85
N TYR A 485 -54.73 -33.91 34.38
CA TYR A 485 -53.62 -34.16 33.47
C TYR A 485 -52.42 -33.33 33.91
N THR A 486 -51.26 -33.96 34.07
CA THR A 486 -50.03 -33.28 34.51
C THR A 486 -49.38 -32.44 33.42
N GLY A 487 -49.94 -32.41 32.21
CA GLY A 487 -49.34 -31.74 31.07
C GLY A 487 -48.11 -32.47 30.54
N SER A 488 -47.46 -31.86 29.55
CA SER A 488 -46.20 -32.35 28.96
C SER A 488 -45.41 -31.20 28.35
N GLY A 489 -44.09 -31.36 28.31
CA GLY A 489 -43.17 -30.38 27.70
C GLY A 489 -42.81 -29.19 28.58
N TYR A 490 -43.11 -29.21 29.87
CA TYR A 490 -42.67 -28.17 30.81
C TYR A 490 -41.16 -28.24 31.07
N ARG A 491 -40.42 -27.15 30.86
CA ARG A 491 -38.99 -27.07 31.18
C ARG A 491 -38.77 -26.34 32.52
N SER A 492 -37.84 -26.82 33.35
CA SER A 492 -37.67 -26.38 34.76
C SER A 492 -36.62 -25.29 34.97
N ASP A 493 -35.97 -24.84 33.91
CA ASP A 493 -34.90 -23.85 33.88
C ASP A 493 -35.47 -22.43 34.01
N GLN A 494 -35.68 -22.02 35.27
CA GLN A 494 -35.78 -20.63 35.74
C GLN A 494 -37.15 -19.91 35.72
N THR A 495 -38.28 -20.60 35.54
CA THR A 495 -39.62 -19.98 35.64
C THR A 495 -40.56 -20.75 36.56
N GLN A 496 -41.23 -20.03 37.47
CA GLN A 496 -42.36 -20.57 38.23
C GLN A 496 -43.62 -20.47 37.36
N PHE A 497 -44.15 -21.61 36.95
CA PHE A 497 -45.46 -21.68 36.30
C PHE A 497 -46.58 -21.49 37.32
N LYS A 498 -47.61 -20.74 36.92
CA LYS A 498 -48.73 -20.36 37.79
C LYS A 498 -49.96 -21.21 37.53
N VAL A 499 -50.76 -21.35 38.59
CA VAL A 499 -52.15 -21.78 38.53
C VAL A 499 -53.01 -20.64 39.02
N ARG A 500 -53.97 -20.21 38.20
CA ARG A 500 -54.92 -19.15 38.55
C ARG A 500 -56.27 -19.77 38.86
N VAL A 501 -56.94 -19.25 39.89
CA VAL A 501 -58.33 -19.60 40.18
C VAL A 501 -59.23 -18.57 39.51
N ILE A 502 -60.14 -19.05 38.66
CA ILE A 502 -61.06 -18.21 37.88
C ILE A 502 -62.50 -18.50 38.29
N GLY A 503 -63.26 -17.45 38.62
CA GLY A 503 -64.66 -17.55 39.05
C GLY A 503 -64.84 -17.65 40.58
N GLY A 504 -66.04 -18.00 41.04
CA GLY A 504 -66.34 -18.26 42.45
C GLY A 504 -66.66 -17.04 43.35
N ASN A 505 -66.75 -15.83 42.80
CA ASN A 505 -67.03 -14.57 43.54
C ASN A 505 -66.27 -14.42 44.88
N PRO A 506 -64.93 -14.54 44.89
CA PRO A 506 -64.17 -14.44 46.13
C PRO A 506 -64.09 -13.01 46.66
N THR A 507 -64.02 -12.86 47.98
CA THR A 507 -63.60 -11.61 48.65
C THR A 507 -62.09 -11.38 48.52
N THR A 508 -61.31 -12.45 48.39
CA THR A 508 -59.87 -12.41 48.10
C THR A 508 -59.51 -13.57 47.17
N ALA A 509 -58.93 -13.28 46.01
CA ALA A 509 -58.58 -14.28 45.01
C ALA A 509 -57.46 -15.22 45.51
N ALA A 510 -57.51 -16.47 45.07
CA ALA A 510 -56.44 -17.44 45.27
C ALA A 510 -55.64 -17.67 43.98
N ALA A 511 -54.35 -17.88 44.12
CA ALA A 511 -53.46 -18.31 43.05
C ALA A 511 -52.44 -19.30 43.63
N GLY A 512 -51.70 -19.97 42.77
CA GLY A 512 -50.63 -20.87 43.16
C GLY A 512 -49.57 -20.99 42.09
N THR A 513 -48.56 -21.80 42.39
CA THR A 513 -47.50 -22.20 41.47
C THR A 513 -47.42 -23.72 41.41
N PHE A 514 -46.71 -24.26 40.42
CA PHE A 514 -46.43 -25.69 40.40
C PHE A 514 -44.97 -26.01 40.09
N SER A 515 -44.48 -27.08 40.71
CA SER A 515 -43.17 -27.64 40.38
C SER A 515 -43.29 -28.65 39.24
N VAL A 516 -42.25 -28.70 38.42
CA VAL A 516 -42.14 -29.57 37.26
C VAL A 516 -41.06 -30.62 37.53
N GLN A 517 -41.32 -31.85 37.09
CA GLN A 517 -40.33 -32.91 37.02
C GLN A 517 -40.56 -33.71 35.73
N ASP A 518 -39.48 -34.01 35.01
CA ASP A 518 -39.50 -34.82 33.78
C ASP A 518 -40.51 -34.32 32.73
N GLY A 519 -40.64 -33.00 32.57
CA GLY A 519 -41.56 -32.41 31.60
C GLY A 519 -43.01 -32.25 32.07
N ARG A 520 -43.34 -32.66 33.30
CA ARG A 520 -44.71 -32.77 33.82
C ARG A 520 -44.89 -32.07 35.16
N ILE A 521 -46.12 -31.66 35.47
CA ILE A 521 -46.48 -31.11 36.79
C ILE A 521 -46.28 -32.19 37.85
N LYS A 522 -45.37 -31.93 38.80
CA LYS A 522 -45.10 -32.81 39.95
C LYS A 522 -46.01 -32.49 41.12
N LYS A 523 -46.14 -31.21 41.47
CA LYS A 523 -46.91 -30.77 42.62
C LYS A 523 -47.37 -29.32 42.45
N VAL A 524 -48.62 -29.04 42.81
CA VAL A 524 -49.17 -27.69 42.89
C VAL A 524 -49.07 -27.17 44.32
N PHE A 525 -48.68 -25.92 44.46
CA PHE A 525 -48.61 -25.15 45.69
C PHE A 525 -49.57 -23.98 45.56
N MET A 526 -50.67 -23.99 46.31
CA MET A 526 -51.50 -22.78 46.45
C MET A 526 -50.81 -21.81 47.40
N ASP A 527 -50.86 -20.52 47.09
CA ASP A 527 -50.25 -19.49 47.92
C ASP A 527 -50.87 -19.49 49.32
N GLY A 528 -50.07 -19.18 50.34
CA GLY A 528 -50.44 -19.27 51.77
C GLY A 528 -51.62 -18.39 52.21
N THR A 529 -52.18 -17.59 51.30
CA THR A 529 -53.46 -16.90 51.46
C THR A 529 -54.52 -17.77 50.76
N PRO A 530 -55.35 -18.55 51.49
CA PRO A 530 -56.21 -19.60 50.90
C PRO A 530 -57.32 -19.11 49.96
N GLY A 531 -57.34 -17.81 49.65
CA GLY A 531 -58.51 -17.10 49.16
C GLY A 531 -59.65 -17.12 50.17
N VAL A 532 -60.59 -16.19 50.07
CA VAL A 532 -61.76 -16.13 50.96
C VAL A 532 -63.00 -15.94 50.11
N GLY A 533 -64.06 -16.70 50.38
CA GLY A 533 -65.36 -16.57 49.69
C GLY A 533 -65.69 -17.67 48.67
N TYR A 534 -64.79 -18.64 48.45
CA TYR A 534 -65.07 -19.80 47.60
C TYR A 534 -65.98 -20.83 48.31
N THR A 535 -66.92 -21.44 47.59
CA THR A 535 -67.85 -22.45 48.15
C THR A 535 -67.82 -23.76 47.36
N TYR A 536 -68.09 -24.87 48.04
CA TYR A 536 -68.18 -26.20 47.39
C TYR A 536 -69.43 -26.36 46.50
N THR A 537 -70.42 -25.48 46.63
CA THR A 537 -71.61 -25.42 45.77
C THR A 537 -71.41 -24.56 44.52
N SER A 538 -70.35 -23.75 44.47
CA SER A 538 -69.96 -22.92 43.33
C SER A 538 -68.44 -23.05 43.12
N VAL A 539 -68.03 -24.21 42.61
CA VAL A 539 -66.61 -24.56 42.46
C VAL A 539 -65.97 -23.70 41.36
N PRO A 540 -64.86 -22.99 41.64
CA PRO A 540 -64.17 -22.19 40.65
C PRO A 540 -63.39 -23.06 39.64
N LEU A 541 -63.02 -22.47 38.50
CA LEU A 541 -62.17 -23.09 37.49
C LEU A 541 -60.69 -22.84 37.79
N LEU A 542 -59.82 -23.71 37.28
CA LEU A 542 -58.37 -23.54 37.33
C LEU A 542 -57.83 -23.30 35.93
N GLU A 543 -56.96 -22.31 35.78
CA GLU A 543 -56.18 -22.07 34.58
C GLU A 543 -54.70 -22.30 34.91
N PHE A 544 -54.06 -23.19 34.16
CA PHE A 544 -52.64 -23.48 34.27
C PHE A 544 -51.89 -22.76 33.15
N ASP A 545 -50.73 -22.20 33.49
CA ASP A 545 -49.83 -21.70 32.46
C ASP A 545 -49.44 -22.85 31.50
N SER A 546 -49.43 -22.53 30.20
CA SER A 546 -48.96 -23.46 29.17
C SER A 546 -47.43 -23.59 29.22
N PRO A 547 -46.86 -24.75 28.82
CA PRO A 547 -45.42 -24.86 28.60
C PRO A 547 -44.97 -23.83 27.56
N TYR A 548 -43.76 -23.28 27.74
CA TYR A 548 -43.12 -22.48 26.70
C TYR A 548 -42.78 -23.33 25.48
N GLY A 549 -42.70 -22.69 24.31
CA GLY A 549 -42.18 -23.34 23.10
C GLY A 549 -40.77 -23.86 23.32
N TYR A 550 -40.38 -24.88 22.54
CA TYR A 550 -38.99 -25.30 22.48
C TYR A 550 -38.22 -24.34 21.57
N ASP A 551 -38.12 -23.10 22.03
CA ASP A 551 -37.39 -22.04 21.36
C ASP A 551 -35.94 -21.99 21.86
N ASP A 552 -35.03 -21.57 20.98
CA ASP A 552 -33.60 -21.42 21.26
C ASP A 552 -32.94 -22.67 21.87
N ILE A 553 -33.32 -23.86 21.38
CA ILE A 553 -32.71 -25.12 21.78
C ILE A 553 -31.31 -25.21 21.19
N LYS A 554 -30.30 -25.27 22.06
CA LYS A 554 -28.90 -25.34 21.65
C LYS A 554 -28.61 -26.64 20.88
N LEU A 555 -27.93 -26.47 19.76
CA LEU A 555 -27.31 -27.55 19.02
C LEU A 555 -25.90 -27.77 19.56
N ILE A 556 -25.63 -28.99 19.98
CA ILE A 556 -24.36 -29.39 20.59
C ILE A 556 -23.53 -30.13 19.55
N SER A 557 -22.40 -29.53 19.20
CA SER A 557 -21.34 -30.14 18.41
C SER A 557 -20.46 -31.05 19.28
N ALA A 558 -19.94 -32.11 18.68
CA ALA A 558 -18.84 -32.90 19.25
C ALA A 558 -17.44 -32.44 18.78
N ASN A 559 -17.40 -31.48 17.84
CA ASN A 559 -16.21 -30.93 17.20
C ASN A 559 -15.96 -29.49 17.70
N THR A 560 -15.81 -28.54 16.77
CA THR A 560 -15.40 -27.15 17.04
C THR A 560 -16.55 -26.15 17.01
N GLY A 561 -17.73 -26.55 16.51
CA GLY A 561 -18.86 -25.64 16.29
C GLY A 561 -19.55 -25.20 17.58
N ILE A 562 -19.83 -23.90 17.71
CA ILE A 562 -20.47 -23.32 18.90
C ILE A 562 -21.56 -22.31 18.53
N GLY A 563 -22.49 -22.08 19.47
CA GLY A 563 -23.46 -21.00 19.40
C GLY A 563 -24.73 -21.28 18.58
N ALA A 564 -24.82 -22.40 17.86
CA ALA A 564 -26.00 -22.72 17.06
C ALA A 564 -27.20 -23.13 17.94
N SER A 565 -28.40 -22.70 17.54
CA SER A 565 -29.66 -23.05 18.20
C SER A 565 -30.83 -23.11 17.23
N VAL A 566 -31.88 -23.82 17.63
CA VAL A 566 -33.09 -24.03 16.83
C VAL A 566 -34.36 -23.90 17.67
N SER A 567 -35.43 -23.41 17.05
CA SER A 567 -36.80 -23.61 17.54
C SER A 567 -37.35 -24.93 16.98
N ILE A 568 -37.95 -25.74 17.84
CA ILE A 568 -38.42 -27.10 17.52
C ILE A 568 -39.91 -27.25 17.84
N LYS A 569 -40.65 -27.87 16.92
CA LYS A 569 -42.04 -28.29 17.15
C LYS A 569 -42.14 -29.81 17.16
N ILE A 570 -42.77 -30.36 18.20
CA ILE A 570 -43.05 -31.79 18.31
C ILE A 570 -44.47 -32.08 17.82
N GLY A 571 -44.59 -33.01 16.88
CA GLY A 571 -45.87 -33.43 16.29
C GLY A 571 -46.62 -34.44 17.16
N ILE A 572 -47.80 -34.85 16.67
CA ILE A 572 -48.73 -35.74 17.39
C ILE A 572 -48.13 -37.15 17.64
N GLY A 573 -47.08 -37.53 16.90
CA GLY A 573 -46.35 -38.81 17.02
C GLY A 573 -45.08 -38.79 17.88
N ASP A 574 -44.89 -37.79 18.73
CA ASP A 574 -43.72 -37.63 19.61
C ASP A 574 -42.38 -37.50 18.86
N SER A 575 -42.44 -37.05 17.60
CA SER A 575 -41.30 -36.77 16.73
C SER A 575 -41.23 -35.29 16.36
N ILE A 576 -40.05 -34.81 16.00
CA ILE A 576 -39.85 -33.45 15.49
C ILE A 576 -40.58 -33.31 14.16
N SER A 577 -41.53 -32.39 14.13
CA SER A 577 -42.33 -32.07 12.94
C SER A 577 -41.85 -30.83 12.20
N GLN A 578 -41.13 -29.94 12.88
CA GLN A 578 -40.61 -28.69 12.31
C GLN A 578 -39.40 -28.22 13.11
N THR A 579 -38.43 -27.64 12.41
CA THR A 579 -37.24 -26.99 12.96
C THR A 579 -37.02 -25.68 12.24
N GLU A 580 -36.66 -24.64 12.99
CA GLU A 580 -36.24 -23.34 12.46
C GLU A 580 -34.92 -22.95 13.14
N ILE A 581 -33.92 -22.52 12.37
CA ILE A 581 -32.65 -22.05 12.94
C ILE A 581 -32.88 -20.70 13.60
N THR A 582 -32.64 -20.62 14.90
CA THR A 582 -32.72 -19.37 15.67
C THR A 582 -31.35 -18.69 15.78
N ASN A 583 -30.28 -19.49 15.73
CA ASN A 583 -28.91 -19.00 15.67
C ASN A 583 -28.05 -19.96 14.85
N THR A 584 -27.32 -19.42 13.87
CA THR A 584 -26.49 -20.21 12.95
C THR A 584 -25.18 -20.66 13.58
N GLY A 585 -24.72 -19.99 14.65
CA GLY A 585 -23.43 -20.24 15.27
C GLY A 585 -22.26 -20.16 14.28
N TYR A 586 -21.11 -20.73 14.67
CA TYR A 586 -19.89 -20.70 13.87
C TYR A 586 -18.91 -21.82 14.25
N GLY A 587 -17.92 -22.07 13.40
CA GLY A 587 -16.91 -23.12 13.59
C GLY A 587 -17.37 -24.53 13.21
N PHE A 588 -18.49 -24.65 12.49
CA PHE A 588 -19.03 -25.94 12.04
C PHE A 588 -18.41 -26.41 10.72
N THR A 589 -18.44 -27.72 10.49
CA THR A 589 -17.99 -28.35 9.24
C THR A 589 -19.15 -29.01 8.49
N VAL A 590 -19.10 -29.03 7.16
CA VAL A 590 -20.12 -29.71 6.34
C VAL A 590 -20.10 -31.21 6.63
N GLY A 591 -21.27 -31.80 6.86
CA GLY A 591 -21.46 -33.20 7.26
C GLY A 591 -21.44 -33.43 8.77
N GLU A 592 -21.14 -32.41 9.57
CA GLU A 592 -21.09 -32.51 11.03
C GLU A 592 -22.46 -32.82 11.64
N GLN A 593 -22.48 -33.74 12.59
CA GLN A 593 -23.69 -34.15 13.30
C GLN A 593 -23.79 -33.45 14.66
N LEU A 594 -24.93 -32.79 14.87
CA LEU A 594 -25.26 -32.03 16.07
C LEU A 594 -26.41 -32.69 16.82
N THR A 595 -26.37 -32.60 18.14
CA THR A 595 -27.38 -33.16 19.04
C THR A 595 -28.13 -32.05 19.77
N VAL A 596 -29.35 -32.34 20.24
CA VAL A 596 -30.16 -31.41 21.03
C VAL A 596 -30.25 -31.86 22.48
N ALA A 597 -30.22 -30.89 23.40
CA ALA A 597 -30.47 -31.11 24.82
C ALA A 597 -31.57 -30.17 25.34
N GLY A 598 -32.21 -30.54 26.46
CA GLY A 598 -33.22 -29.68 27.10
C GLY A 598 -34.67 -29.88 26.63
N ILE A 599 -34.93 -30.84 25.74
CA ILE A 599 -36.29 -31.27 25.39
C ILE A 599 -36.67 -32.48 26.26
N PRO A 600 -37.74 -32.40 27.07
CA PRO A 600 -38.20 -33.55 27.85
C PRO A 600 -38.60 -34.73 26.97
N THR A 601 -38.27 -35.96 27.41
CA THR A 601 -38.62 -37.19 26.70
C THR A 601 -39.83 -37.87 27.32
N ASN A 602 -40.63 -38.56 26.51
CA ASN A 602 -41.79 -39.26 26.99
C ASN A 602 -41.36 -40.58 27.65
N PHE A 603 -41.70 -40.77 28.93
CA PHE A 603 -41.36 -41.98 29.67
C PHE A 603 -41.84 -43.27 28.98
N SER A 604 -42.97 -43.22 28.27
CA SER A 604 -43.50 -44.38 27.53
C SER A 604 -42.66 -44.79 26.32
N ALA A 605 -41.72 -43.95 25.86
CA ALA A 605 -40.79 -44.33 24.80
C ALA A 605 -39.76 -45.36 25.28
N GLY A 606 -39.34 -45.31 26.56
CA GLY A 606 -38.40 -46.28 27.14
C GLY A 606 -37.15 -46.50 26.27
N THR A 607 -36.84 -47.77 25.98
CA THR A 607 -35.71 -48.17 25.10
C THR A 607 -35.94 -47.85 23.62
N ASN A 608 -37.15 -47.45 23.22
CA ASN A 608 -37.48 -47.06 21.85
C ASN A 608 -37.20 -45.58 21.56
N PHE A 609 -36.75 -44.80 22.55
CA PHE A 609 -36.34 -43.42 22.32
C PHE A 609 -35.24 -43.35 21.25
N GLN A 610 -35.44 -42.49 20.24
CA GLN A 610 -34.48 -42.24 19.18
C GLN A 610 -34.11 -40.75 19.20
N PRO A 611 -32.86 -40.38 19.53
CA PRO A 611 -32.47 -38.99 19.50
C PRO A 611 -32.53 -38.44 18.08
N ALA A 612 -32.98 -37.20 17.93
CA ALA A 612 -32.86 -36.47 16.69
C ALA A 612 -31.39 -36.08 16.46
N THR A 613 -30.94 -36.21 15.22
CA THR A 613 -29.61 -35.80 14.76
C THR A 613 -29.78 -34.71 13.72
N PHE A 614 -29.12 -33.58 13.93
CA PHE A 614 -29.05 -32.49 12.98
C PHE A 614 -27.73 -32.62 12.22
N THR A 615 -27.75 -32.46 10.90
CA THR A 615 -26.56 -32.56 10.06
C THR A 615 -26.35 -31.23 9.36
N VAL A 616 -25.17 -30.63 9.53
CA VAL A 616 -24.79 -29.43 8.79
C VAL A 616 -24.63 -29.83 7.33
N THR A 617 -25.43 -29.24 6.46
CA THR A 617 -25.43 -29.54 5.01
C THR A 617 -24.64 -28.52 4.21
N GLU A 618 -24.61 -27.27 4.68
CA GLU A 618 -23.90 -26.16 4.04
C GLU A 618 -23.39 -25.18 5.10
N THR A 619 -22.25 -24.54 4.81
CA THR A 619 -21.68 -23.46 5.61
C THR A 619 -21.39 -22.22 4.77
N SER A 620 -21.44 -21.06 5.42
CA SER A 620 -20.98 -19.77 4.89
C SER A 620 -19.72 -19.35 5.61
N ASP A 621 -18.65 -19.07 4.85
CA ASP A 621 -17.31 -18.76 5.37
C ASP A 621 -16.87 -17.37 4.90
N ASP A 622 -16.17 -16.62 5.75
CA ASP A 622 -15.52 -15.38 5.33
C ASP A 622 -14.29 -15.71 4.46
N LYS A 623 -14.13 -14.96 3.37
CA LYS A 623 -13.04 -15.14 2.39
C LYS A 623 -11.96 -14.10 2.56
N PHE A 624 -10.71 -14.54 2.53
CA PHE A 624 -9.53 -13.69 2.57
C PHE A 624 -8.93 -13.55 1.17
N SER A 625 -8.45 -12.35 0.87
CA SER A 625 -7.55 -12.11 -0.25
C SER A 625 -6.57 -11.02 0.15
N GLY A 626 -5.31 -11.17 -0.22
CA GLY A 626 -4.30 -10.16 0.08
C GLY A 626 -3.19 -10.07 -0.95
N TRP A 627 -2.72 -8.86 -1.22
CA TRP A 627 -1.48 -8.65 -1.97
C TRP A 627 -0.78 -7.36 -1.53
N VAL A 628 0.54 -7.38 -1.54
CA VAL A 628 1.38 -6.25 -1.13
C VAL A 628 1.89 -5.54 -2.39
N LEU A 629 1.60 -4.25 -2.48
CA LEU A 629 1.93 -3.41 -3.63
C LEU A 629 2.84 -2.20 -3.28
N GLY A 630 3.15 -2.03 -1.99
CA GLY A 630 4.00 -0.96 -1.46
C GLY A 630 3.48 -0.41 -0.14
N LYS A 631 4.10 0.70 0.29
CA LYS A 631 3.77 1.39 1.54
C LYS A 631 2.58 2.32 1.39
N PHE A 632 1.71 2.26 2.38
CA PHE A 632 0.67 3.26 2.59
C PHE A 632 1.02 4.08 3.83
N GLN A 633 0.92 5.39 3.69
CA GLN A 633 0.92 6.32 4.82
C GLN A 633 -0.54 6.67 5.10
N ILE A 634 -0.95 6.39 6.32
CA ILE A 634 -2.30 6.68 6.80
C ILE A 634 -2.33 8.18 7.11
N LEU A 635 -3.27 8.91 6.50
CA LEU A 635 -3.52 10.30 6.81
C LEU A 635 -4.67 10.41 7.81
N ASP A 636 -4.76 11.55 8.49
CA ASP A 636 -5.76 11.76 9.53
C ASP A 636 -7.20 11.72 8.97
N ASP A 637 -8.12 11.27 9.80
CA ASP A 637 -9.55 11.28 9.52
C ASP A 637 -10.14 12.69 9.80
N PHE A 638 -10.63 13.35 8.75
CA PHE A 638 -11.33 14.64 8.80
C PHE A 638 -12.86 14.51 8.56
N SER A 639 -13.44 13.34 8.78
CA SER A 639 -14.89 13.09 8.62
C SER A 639 -15.76 13.88 9.60
N ASP A 640 -15.20 14.35 10.72
CA ASP A 640 -15.85 15.26 11.66
C ASP A 640 -16.24 16.60 11.00
N GLU A 641 -15.56 16.98 9.93
CA GLU A 641 -15.87 18.17 9.13
C GLU A 641 -16.98 17.95 8.08
N PHE A 642 -17.48 16.71 7.92
CA PHE A 642 -18.53 16.39 6.95
C PHE A 642 -19.88 16.94 7.40
N ASN A 643 -20.31 18.04 6.77
CA ASN A 643 -21.59 18.71 7.07
C ASN A 643 -22.59 18.67 5.92
N GLY A 644 -22.35 17.85 4.89
CA GLY A 644 -23.20 17.76 3.69
C GLY A 644 -23.15 18.99 2.77
N SER A 645 -22.25 19.94 3.01
CA SER A 645 -22.09 21.15 2.17
C SER A 645 -20.62 21.53 1.88
N LYS A 646 -19.70 21.19 2.77
CA LYS A 646 -18.25 21.38 2.59
C LYS A 646 -17.73 20.35 1.60
N THR A 647 -16.94 20.81 0.63
CA THR A 647 -16.39 19.97 -0.46
C THR A 647 -14.86 20.02 -0.54
N GLN A 648 -14.21 20.80 0.32
CA GLN A 648 -12.76 21.00 0.28
C GLN A 648 -12.20 20.87 1.69
N PHE A 649 -11.20 20.02 1.87
CA PHE A 649 -10.67 19.62 3.16
C PHE A 649 -9.14 19.66 3.14
N THR A 650 -8.56 20.01 4.28
CA THR A 650 -7.10 19.99 4.46
C THR A 650 -6.69 18.57 4.81
N ILE A 651 -5.70 18.01 4.13
CA ILE A 651 -5.10 16.74 4.52
C ILE A 651 -4.02 16.99 5.58
N THR A 652 -4.02 16.16 6.62
CA THR A 652 -3.08 16.25 7.73
C THR A 652 -2.49 14.89 8.07
N GLU A 653 -1.31 14.92 8.68
CA GLU A 653 -0.68 13.81 9.37
C GLU A 653 -0.33 14.28 10.78
N ASP A 654 -0.71 13.51 11.80
CA ASP A 654 -0.52 13.87 13.21
C ASP A 654 -1.07 15.27 13.55
N ASN A 655 -2.22 15.62 12.99
CA ASN A 655 -2.89 16.92 13.04
C ASN A 655 -2.10 18.09 12.41
N THR A 656 -1.05 17.79 11.63
CA THR A 656 -0.24 18.80 10.93
C THR A 656 -0.49 18.74 9.42
N PRO A 657 -0.76 19.88 8.74
CA PRO A 657 -0.95 19.89 7.30
C PRO A 657 0.24 19.33 6.53
N ILE A 658 0.00 18.34 5.68
CA ILE A 658 1.01 17.73 4.83
C ILE A 658 0.79 18.14 3.37
N SER A 659 1.87 18.49 2.67
CA SER A 659 1.84 18.82 1.24
C SER A 659 2.43 17.68 0.43
N ILE A 660 1.64 17.14 -0.51
CA ILE A 660 2.11 16.11 -1.45
C ILE A 660 2.28 16.77 -2.82
N GLU A 661 3.44 16.56 -3.43
CA GLU A 661 3.85 17.20 -4.68
C GLU A 661 4.61 16.20 -5.55
N THR A 662 4.52 16.35 -6.88
CA THR A 662 5.35 15.61 -7.84
C THR A 662 6.46 16.48 -8.39
N GLN A 663 7.61 15.88 -8.72
CA GLN A 663 8.65 16.57 -9.49
C GLN A 663 8.16 16.92 -10.90
N ALA A 664 8.67 18.02 -11.46
CA ALA A 664 8.37 18.42 -12.83
C ALA A 664 8.79 17.32 -13.81
N GLY A 665 7.88 16.89 -14.68
CA GLY A 665 8.11 15.82 -15.65
C GLY A 665 7.82 14.41 -15.13
N SER A 666 7.40 14.24 -13.87
CA SER A 666 6.96 12.94 -13.35
C SER A 666 5.71 12.43 -14.09
N PRO A 667 5.65 11.14 -14.47
CA PRO A 667 4.44 10.54 -15.05
C PRO A 667 3.33 10.29 -14.01
N ILE A 668 3.63 10.48 -12.72
CA ILE A 668 2.70 10.24 -11.62
C ILE A 668 1.55 11.24 -11.67
N SER A 669 0.33 10.71 -11.61
CA SER A 669 -0.90 11.48 -11.45
C SER A 669 -1.22 11.66 -9.97
N LEU A 670 -1.25 12.91 -9.49
CA LEU A 670 -1.51 13.21 -8.07
C LEU A 670 -2.93 12.79 -7.64
N ASP A 671 -3.91 12.83 -8.53
CA ASP A 671 -5.26 12.34 -8.23
C ASP A 671 -5.23 10.86 -7.80
N ASP A 672 -4.35 10.06 -8.41
CA ASP A 672 -4.34 8.61 -8.29
C ASP A 672 -3.56 8.09 -7.08
N VAL A 673 -2.68 8.91 -6.47
CA VAL A 673 -1.81 8.50 -5.34
C VAL A 673 -2.54 8.41 -4.00
N LEU A 674 -3.75 8.98 -3.89
CA LEU A 674 -4.58 8.88 -2.70
C LEU A 674 -5.61 7.77 -2.88
N LEU A 675 -5.71 6.84 -1.91
CA LEU A 675 -6.85 5.95 -1.78
C LEU A 675 -7.76 6.52 -0.71
N ILE A 676 -9.02 6.79 -1.10
CA ILE A 676 -10.00 7.40 -0.21
C ILE A 676 -11.19 6.47 -0.14
N PHE A 677 -11.57 6.13 1.08
CA PHE A 677 -12.73 5.31 1.36
C PHE A 677 -13.75 6.14 2.12
N ILE A 678 -14.98 6.19 1.63
CA ILE A 678 -16.12 6.76 2.35
C ILE A 678 -17.10 5.63 2.62
N ASN A 679 -17.43 5.37 3.89
CA ASN A 679 -18.24 4.21 4.30
C ASN A 679 -17.72 2.89 3.69
N ASP A 680 -16.40 2.70 3.73
CA ASP A 680 -15.67 1.55 3.19
C ASP A 680 -15.76 1.35 1.66
N VAL A 681 -16.31 2.33 0.93
CA VAL A 681 -16.36 2.34 -0.54
C VAL A 681 -15.21 3.16 -1.10
N LEU A 682 -14.39 2.54 -1.97
CA LEU A 682 -13.28 3.19 -2.65
C LEU A 682 -13.79 4.28 -3.59
N GLN A 683 -13.30 5.51 -3.41
CA GLN A 683 -13.67 6.66 -4.21
C GLN A 683 -12.85 6.73 -5.51
N LYS A 684 -13.49 7.18 -6.59
CA LYS A 684 -12.86 7.31 -7.91
C LYS A 684 -12.15 8.66 -8.09
N PRO A 685 -10.81 8.71 -8.26
CA PRO A 685 -10.10 9.92 -8.63
C PRO A 685 -10.59 10.41 -9.97
N GLY A 686 -10.60 11.72 -10.20
CA GLY A 686 -11.12 12.24 -11.47
C GLY A 686 -12.66 12.21 -11.57
N VAL A 687 -13.38 11.63 -10.61
CA VAL A 687 -14.86 11.62 -10.58
C VAL A 687 -15.40 12.06 -9.23
N ALA A 688 -15.06 11.36 -8.14
CA ALA A 688 -15.51 11.67 -6.78
C ALA A 688 -14.69 12.80 -6.13
N TYR A 689 -13.42 12.92 -6.48
CA TYR A 689 -12.54 13.98 -5.97
C TYR A 689 -11.50 14.44 -7.00
N ARG A 690 -10.82 15.53 -6.63
CA ARG A 690 -9.62 16.08 -7.27
C ARG A 690 -8.58 16.42 -6.21
N PHE A 691 -7.35 16.00 -6.46
CA PHE A 691 -6.14 16.33 -5.72
C PHE A 691 -5.03 16.67 -6.72
N THR A 692 -4.74 17.96 -6.86
CA THR A 692 -3.74 18.47 -7.81
C THR A 692 -2.39 18.76 -7.13
N GLY A 693 -2.18 18.20 -5.92
CA GLY A 693 -1.05 18.52 -5.05
C GLY A 693 -1.37 19.59 -4.02
N GLY A 694 -0.39 19.86 -3.15
CA GLY A 694 -0.56 20.73 -2.00
C GLY A 694 -1.16 20.01 -0.80
N THR A 695 -1.90 20.75 0.02
CA THR A 695 -2.48 20.29 1.30
C THR A 695 -4.00 20.14 1.25
N GLN A 696 -4.62 20.38 0.09
CA GLN A 696 -6.07 20.45 -0.04
C GLN A 696 -6.58 19.40 -1.00
N ILE A 697 -7.59 18.66 -0.56
CA ILE A 697 -8.39 17.79 -1.42
C ILE A 697 -9.77 18.39 -1.64
N LYS A 698 -10.31 18.22 -2.86
CA LYS A 698 -11.65 18.68 -3.22
C LYS A 698 -12.52 17.53 -3.71
N PHE A 699 -13.60 17.24 -3.01
CA PHE A 699 -14.66 16.36 -3.49
C PHE A 699 -15.55 17.08 -4.51
N THR A 700 -16.06 16.34 -5.48
CA THR A 700 -16.99 16.86 -6.50
C THR A 700 -18.40 17.04 -5.93
N GLU A 701 -18.79 16.17 -5.00
CA GLU A 701 -19.99 16.26 -4.17
C GLU A 701 -19.60 16.34 -2.68
N ALA A 702 -20.40 17.03 -1.87
CA ALA A 702 -20.13 17.13 -0.43
C ALA A 702 -20.37 15.78 0.25
N PRO A 703 -19.41 15.24 1.02
CA PRO A 703 -19.63 14.01 1.77
C PRO A 703 -20.81 14.14 2.75
N PRO A 704 -21.69 13.12 2.86
CA PRO A 704 -22.82 13.15 3.79
C PRO A 704 -22.39 13.19 5.26
N LEU A 705 -23.14 13.93 6.08
CA LEU A 705 -22.94 13.98 7.54
C LEU A 705 -23.00 12.57 8.16
N GLY A 706 -22.02 12.23 8.98
CA GLY A 706 -21.94 10.95 9.69
C GLY A 706 -21.33 9.81 8.88
N SER A 707 -20.82 10.07 7.66
CA SER A 707 -20.06 9.08 6.90
C SER A 707 -18.68 8.86 7.51
N SER A 708 -18.17 7.63 7.49
CA SER A 708 -16.78 7.34 7.87
C SER A 708 -15.82 7.65 6.73
N LEU A 709 -14.56 7.91 7.06
CA LEU A 709 -13.50 8.22 6.12
C LEU A 709 -12.23 7.43 6.45
N GLN A 710 -11.52 6.99 5.41
CA GLN A 710 -10.10 6.68 5.50
C GLN A 710 -9.39 7.27 4.30
N VAL A 711 -8.22 7.85 4.54
CA VAL A 711 -7.33 8.38 3.49
C VAL A 711 -5.96 7.72 3.62
N LEU A 712 -5.52 7.06 2.56
CA LEU A 712 -4.20 6.46 2.46
C LEU A 712 -3.42 7.14 1.33
N PHE A 713 -2.21 7.56 1.62
CA PHE A 713 -1.27 8.04 0.62
C PHE A 713 -0.32 6.91 0.21
N TYR A 714 -0.30 6.58 -1.08
CA TYR A 714 0.63 5.59 -1.62
C TYR A 714 2.04 6.18 -1.75
N ARG A 715 2.99 5.56 -1.04
CA ARG A 715 4.37 6.01 -0.95
C ARG A 715 5.34 5.27 -1.87
N GLY A 716 4.96 4.10 -2.38
CA GLY A 716 5.89 3.21 -3.07
C GLY A 716 6.90 2.61 -2.08
N THR A 717 8.18 2.89 -2.28
CA THR A 717 9.30 2.57 -1.36
C THR A 717 9.80 3.83 -0.63
N ASP A 718 10.63 3.65 0.40
CA ASP A 718 11.26 4.80 1.08
C ASP A 718 12.18 5.61 0.16
N ALA A 719 12.67 5.03 -0.95
CA ALA A 719 13.49 5.72 -1.94
C ALA A 719 12.66 6.52 -2.96
N ASP A 720 11.35 6.27 -3.06
CA ASP A 720 10.46 6.94 -4.02
C ASP A 720 9.94 8.29 -3.49
N ILE A 721 10.15 8.58 -2.20
CA ILE A 721 9.76 9.84 -1.56
C ILE A 721 10.98 10.60 -1.08
N GLY A 722 11.02 11.89 -1.40
CA GLY A 722 11.90 12.85 -0.77
C GLY A 722 11.09 13.79 0.12
N THR A 723 11.54 14.00 1.35
CA THR A 723 11.03 15.09 2.20
C THR A 723 11.81 16.35 1.87
N ALA A 724 11.10 17.45 1.61
CA ALA A 724 11.72 18.74 1.36
C ALA A 724 11.07 19.79 2.26
N GLU A 725 11.89 20.55 2.98
CA GLU A 725 11.43 21.75 3.65
C GLU A 725 11.30 22.87 2.62
N ALA A 726 10.07 23.38 2.47
CA ALA A 726 9.81 24.48 1.57
C ALA A 726 10.10 25.80 2.28
N VAL A 727 10.98 26.63 1.71
CA VAL A 727 11.20 27.98 2.22
C VAL A 727 9.92 28.80 2.04
N GLU A 728 9.34 29.23 3.16
CA GLU A 728 8.13 30.05 3.18
C GLU A 728 8.38 31.37 2.44
N THR A 729 7.80 31.51 1.25
CA THR A 729 8.01 32.69 0.39
C THR A 729 7.09 33.85 0.77
N ILE A 730 5.95 33.54 1.37
CA ILE A 730 4.91 34.46 1.81
C ILE A 730 4.80 34.34 3.32
N THR A 731 5.09 35.40 4.07
CA THR A 731 5.06 35.34 5.54
C THR A 731 4.02 36.30 6.12
N LYS A 732 3.74 36.17 7.42
CA LYS A 732 2.96 37.16 8.19
C LYS A 732 3.44 38.60 7.91
N GLY A 733 2.50 39.53 7.67
CA GLY A 733 2.78 40.94 7.38
C GLY A 733 2.95 41.28 5.88
N ASP A 734 3.10 40.28 5.02
CA ASP A 734 3.03 40.44 3.57
C ASP A 734 1.62 40.87 3.13
N ILE A 735 1.53 41.38 1.91
CA ILE A 735 0.28 41.87 1.34
C ILE A 735 -0.09 41.00 0.15
N ILE A 736 -1.34 40.53 0.13
CA ILE A 736 -1.93 39.79 -0.98
C ILE A 736 -3.10 40.55 -1.60
N THR A 737 -3.19 40.53 -2.92
CA THR A 737 -4.27 41.12 -3.70
C THR A 737 -4.89 40.03 -4.56
N VAL A 738 -6.21 39.89 -4.49
CA VAL A 738 -6.96 38.93 -5.32
C VAL A 738 -7.51 39.68 -6.52
N ASN A 739 -6.98 39.38 -7.70
CA ASN A 739 -7.30 40.10 -8.93
C ASN A 739 -8.62 39.60 -9.54
N SER A 740 -9.16 40.36 -10.49
CA SER A 740 -10.23 39.88 -11.38
C SER A 740 -9.76 38.64 -12.15
N PRO A 741 -10.62 37.61 -12.31
CA PRO A 741 -10.28 36.47 -13.15
C PRO A 741 -10.10 36.92 -14.62
N PRO A 742 -9.13 36.37 -15.36
CA PRO A 742 -8.91 36.75 -16.76
C PRO A 742 -10.12 36.50 -17.66
N SER A 743 -10.89 35.45 -17.35
CA SER A 743 -12.07 34.99 -18.10
C SER A 743 -13.36 35.74 -17.77
N ASP A 744 -13.44 36.43 -16.62
CA ASP A 744 -14.63 37.18 -16.21
C ASP A 744 -14.24 38.47 -15.48
N ARG A 745 -14.34 39.60 -16.19
CA ARG A 745 -13.99 40.91 -15.65
C ARG A 745 -15.11 41.56 -14.83
N SER A 746 -16.29 40.93 -14.73
CA SER A 746 -17.38 41.43 -13.87
C SER A 746 -17.07 41.29 -12.38
N VAL A 747 -16.25 40.30 -12.02
CA VAL A 747 -15.73 40.14 -10.65
C VAL A 747 -14.54 41.07 -10.45
N LEU A 748 -14.73 42.15 -9.67
CA LEU A 748 -13.71 43.17 -9.45
C LEU A 748 -12.52 42.69 -8.59
N THR A 749 -11.32 43.22 -8.87
CA THR A 749 -10.13 43.07 -8.01
C THR A 749 -10.43 43.57 -6.61
N GLN A 750 -10.09 42.75 -5.61
CA GLN A 750 -10.19 43.11 -4.21
C GLN A 750 -9.04 44.03 -3.79
N ASP A 751 -9.29 44.87 -2.79
CA ASP A 751 -8.24 45.70 -2.19
C ASP A 751 -7.18 44.81 -1.51
N PRO A 752 -5.92 45.29 -1.41
CA PRO A 752 -4.85 44.51 -0.80
C PRO A 752 -5.12 44.18 0.67
N ARG A 753 -4.84 42.94 1.07
CA ARG A 753 -5.05 42.41 2.42
C ARG A 753 -3.72 42.05 3.06
N THR A 754 -3.61 42.30 4.36
CA THR A 754 -2.42 41.87 5.12
C THR A 754 -2.59 40.42 5.52
N ILE A 755 -1.57 39.61 5.29
CA ILE A 755 -1.51 38.22 5.72
C ILE A 755 -1.26 38.19 7.23
N ARG A 756 -2.15 37.50 7.94
CA ARG A 756 -2.10 37.29 9.39
C ARG A 756 -1.32 36.05 9.76
N GLU A 757 -1.47 35.00 8.95
CA GLU A 757 -0.88 33.69 9.18
C GLU A 757 -0.90 32.87 7.90
N THR A 758 0.08 32.01 7.74
CA THR A 758 0.13 30.94 6.74
C THR A 758 -0.34 29.67 7.45
N VAL A 759 -1.54 29.20 7.13
CA VAL A 759 -2.15 28.03 7.79
C VAL A 759 -1.57 26.74 7.22
N SER A 760 -1.37 26.72 5.90
CA SER A 760 -0.71 25.64 5.17
C SER A 760 -0.05 26.21 3.91
N ARG A 761 0.65 25.37 3.15
CA ARG A 761 1.36 25.78 1.92
C ARG A 761 0.45 26.44 0.87
N ASP A 762 -0.83 26.09 0.84
CA ASP A 762 -1.81 26.64 -0.11
C ASP A 762 -2.91 27.51 0.55
N THR A 763 -2.88 27.65 1.89
CA THR A 763 -3.93 28.32 2.66
C THR A 763 -3.37 29.46 3.50
N LEU A 764 -3.82 30.68 3.20
CA LEU A 764 -3.43 31.90 3.89
C LEU A 764 -4.62 32.51 4.64
N GLN A 765 -4.40 32.94 5.88
CA GLN A 765 -5.34 33.76 6.62
C GLN A 765 -4.99 35.24 6.46
N THR A 766 -5.96 36.05 6.07
CA THR A 766 -5.79 37.50 5.94
C THR A 766 -6.59 38.28 6.98
N THR A 767 -6.34 39.57 7.09
CA THR A 767 -7.26 40.50 7.76
C THR A 767 -8.66 40.42 7.16
N ILE A 768 -9.68 40.69 7.97
CA ILE A 768 -11.08 40.71 7.54
C ILE A 768 -11.26 41.66 6.36
N TYR A 769 -11.89 41.19 5.30
CA TYR A 769 -12.16 41.95 4.08
C TYR A 769 -13.60 42.43 4.04
N LYS A 770 -13.82 43.70 3.70
CA LYS A 770 -15.17 44.30 3.57
C LYS A 770 -15.34 45.15 2.30
N GLY A 771 -14.37 45.07 1.37
CA GLY A 771 -14.37 45.88 0.15
C GLY A 771 -15.11 45.22 -1.02
N GLN A 772 -14.84 45.72 -2.22
CA GLN A 772 -15.45 45.26 -3.47
C GLN A 772 -14.99 43.86 -3.91
N GLY A 773 -15.70 43.23 -4.85
CA GLY A 773 -15.25 41.96 -5.44
C GLY A 773 -15.36 40.75 -4.49
N ILE A 774 -16.20 40.83 -3.46
CA ILE A 774 -16.69 39.68 -2.70
C ILE A 774 -17.72 38.96 -3.58
N THR A 775 -17.54 37.65 -3.76
CA THR A 775 -18.46 36.81 -4.54
C THR A 775 -18.63 35.47 -3.84
N ALA A 776 -19.82 34.89 -3.93
CA ALA A 776 -20.08 33.51 -3.49
C ALA A 776 -19.58 32.47 -4.50
N ALA A 777 -19.29 32.89 -5.74
CA ALA A 777 -18.81 32.00 -6.79
C ALA A 777 -17.38 31.52 -6.50
N LYS A 778 -17.19 30.20 -6.43
CA LYS A 778 -15.89 29.54 -6.21
C LYS A 778 -15.10 29.30 -7.51
N THR A 779 -15.71 29.57 -8.67
CA THR A 779 -15.09 29.44 -9.99
C THR A 779 -15.47 30.64 -10.86
N PRO A 780 -14.62 31.06 -11.82
CA PRO A 780 -13.24 30.59 -12.05
C PRO A 780 -12.28 30.98 -10.91
N LEU A 781 -11.15 30.28 -10.79
CA LEU A 781 -10.09 30.66 -9.84
C LEU A 781 -9.55 32.05 -10.18
N ARG A 782 -9.17 32.81 -9.14
CA ARG A 782 -8.74 34.19 -9.28
C ARG A 782 -7.23 34.30 -9.05
N PRO A 783 -6.48 34.95 -9.95
CA PRO A 783 -5.05 35.10 -9.76
C PRO A 783 -4.78 35.99 -8.57
N VAL A 784 -3.76 35.62 -7.80
CA VAL A 784 -3.28 36.43 -6.68
C VAL A 784 -1.96 37.09 -7.06
N THR A 785 -1.78 38.31 -6.57
CA THR A 785 -0.49 38.98 -6.58
C THR A 785 -0.15 39.29 -5.14
N TRP A 786 1.05 38.91 -4.70
CA TRP A 786 1.54 39.26 -3.39
C TRP A 786 2.77 40.15 -3.50
N ARG A 787 2.99 40.92 -2.44
CA ARG A 787 4.20 41.70 -2.26
C ARG A 787 4.70 41.52 -0.84
N LYS A 788 6.02 41.38 -0.73
CA LYS A 788 6.71 41.29 0.55
C LYS A 788 6.53 42.58 1.34
N GLN A 789 6.48 42.46 2.66
CA GLN A 789 6.47 43.58 3.58
C GLN A 789 7.71 44.47 3.40
N SER A 790 7.51 45.78 3.25
CA SER A 790 8.61 46.75 3.07
C SER A 790 9.05 47.45 4.36
N HIS A 791 8.22 47.45 5.39
CA HIS A 791 8.42 48.13 6.68
C HIS A 791 7.84 47.29 7.81
N ASP A 792 8.41 47.33 9.02
CA ASP A 792 7.84 46.69 10.21
C ASP A 792 6.36 47.10 10.40
N LYS A 793 5.51 46.15 10.79
CA LYS A 793 4.07 46.37 10.96
C LYS A 793 3.56 45.71 12.23
N ILE A 794 2.42 46.18 12.74
CA ILE A 794 1.68 45.47 13.78
C ILE A 794 0.59 44.65 13.11
N VAL A 795 0.57 43.34 13.37
CA VAL A 795 -0.46 42.40 12.89
C VAL A 795 -0.98 41.66 14.11
N ASP A 796 -2.28 41.79 14.38
CA ASP A 796 -2.97 41.22 15.56
C ASP A 796 -2.38 41.65 16.92
N GLY A 797 -1.93 42.91 17.00
CA GLY A 797 -1.35 43.46 18.24
C GLY A 797 0.12 43.11 18.47
N SER A 798 0.73 42.24 17.65
CA SER A 798 2.15 41.90 17.72
C SER A 798 2.96 42.61 16.63
N LYS A 799 4.17 43.07 16.97
CA LYS A 799 5.12 43.65 16.01
C LYS A 799 5.70 42.52 15.13
N VAL A 800 5.58 42.69 13.81
CA VAL A 800 6.08 41.78 12.78
C VAL A 800 7.15 42.53 11.96
N SER A 801 8.38 41.98 11.95
CA SER A 801 9.53 42.57 11.28
C SER A 801 9.46 42.41 9.75
N LYS A 802 10.03 43.37 9.01
CA LYS A 802 10.27 43.24 7.57
C LYS A 802 11.42 42.28 7.21
N ALA A 803 12.22 41.86 8.18
CA ALA A 803 13.36 40.97 7.95
C ALA A 803 12.91 39.59 7.43
N ARG A 804 13.74 38.94 6.60
CA ARG A 804 13.48 37.60 6.03
C ARG A 804 14.79 36.81 5.96
N GLY A 805 14.74 35.52 6.26
CA GLY A 805 15.88 34.61 6.08
C GLY A 805 16.37 34.53 4.62
N LEU A 806 15.46 34.67 3.64
CA LEU A 806 15.81 34.66 2.21
C LEU A 806 16.77 35.80 1.78
N TYR A 807 16.84 36.88 2.56
CA TYR A 807 17.70 38.04 2.25
C TYR A 807 19.02 38.04 3.04
N ALA A 808 19.27 37.03 3.85
CA ALA A 808 20.59 36.85 4.42
C ALA A 808 21.60 36.56 3.29
N GLY A 809 22.76 37.21 3.33
CA GLY A 809 23.85 36.90 2.38
C GLY A 809 24.16 35.41 2.48
N GLN A 810 24.59 34.76 1.39
CA GLN A 810 24.93 33.34 1.44
C GLN A 810 26.32 33.08 0.88
N ILE A 811 27.16 32.34 1.60
CA ILE A 811 28.54 31.99 1.18
C ILE A 811 28.75 30.48 1.16
N PHE A 812 29.75 30.03 0.41
CA PHE A 812 30.23 28.65 0.45
C PHE A 812 31.48 28.58 1.34
N PRO A 813 31.41 27.99 2.54
CA PRO A 813 32.59 27.72 3.34
C PRO A 813 33.62 26.95 2.54
N ALA A 814 34.85 27.43 2.55
CA ALA A 814 35.97 26.83 1.85
C ALA A 814 37.21 26.87 2.73
N THR A 815 38.04 25.84 2.62
CA THR A 815 39.34 25.78 3.26
C THR A 815 40.34 25.12 2.33
N ARG A 816 41.63 25.41 2.53
CA ARG A 816 42.71 24.87 1.70
C ARG A 816 43.16 23.52 2.24
N ILE A 817 43.45 22.60 1.35
CA ILE A 817 43.99 21.29 1.68
C ILE A 817 45.46 21.45 2.06
N ILE A 818 45.90 20.74 3.11
CA ILE A 818 47.25 20.91 3.70
C ILE A 818 48.16 19.70 3.53
N ALA A 819 47.64 18.58 3.00
CA ALA A 819 48.40 17.38 2.69
C ALA A 819 47.94 16.81 1.35
N ASP A 820 48.85 16.14 0.63
CA ASP A 820 48.52 15.43 -0.61
C ASP A 820 47.38 14.43 -0.38
N VAL A 821 46.52 14.27 -1.39
CA VAL A 821 45.37 13.35 -1.37
C VAL A 821 45.56 12.34 -2.51
N ALA A 822 45.58 11.05 -2.19
CA ALA A 822 45.57 9.96 -3.16
C ALA A 822 44.14 9.54 -3.54
N THR A 823 44.00 8.79 -4.63
CA THR A 823 42.69 8.32 -5.13
C THR A 823 41.95 7.42 -4.14
N THR A 824 42.69 6.72 -3.27
CA THR A 824 42.15 5.78 -2.27
C THR A 824 41.94 6.41 -0.90
N ASP A 825 42.37 7.66 -0.70
CA ASP A 825 42.28 8.29 0.60
C ASP A 825 40.82 8.54 0.96
N THR A 826 40.51 8.27 2.23
CA THR A 826 39.19 8.51 2.84
C THR A 826 39.24 9.69 3.81
N VAL A 827 40.41 10.31 4.00
CA VAL A 827 40.60 11.45 4.89
C VAL A 827 41.29 12.57 4.13
N VAL A 828 40.77 13.79 4.26
CA VAL A 828 41.37 14.99 3.67
C VAL A 828 41.61 16.01 4.79
N TYR A 829 42.82 16.56 4.87
CA TYR A 829 43.17 17.56 5.88
C TYR A 829 43.06 18.97 5.30
N GLY A 830 42.32 19.84 5.98
CA GLY A 830 42.16 21.26 5.69
C GLY A 830 42.90 22.17 6.67
N GLN A 831 43.14 23.41 6.26
CA GLN A 831 43.88 24.41 7.03
C GLN A 831 43.13 24.89 8.28
N SER A 832 41.84 25.23 8.16
CA SER A 832 40.92 25.66 9.23
C SER A 832 39.46 25.57 8.75
N GLY A 833 38.49 26.09 9.51
CA GLY A 833 37.11 26.28 9.05
C GLY A 833 36.03 25.48 9.79
N ILE A 834 36.35 24.86 10.94
CA ILE A 834 35.45 23.94 11.66
C ILE A 834 34.05 24.50 11.87
N ILE A 835 33.96 25.73 12.40
CA ILE A 835 32.68 26.37 12.71
C ILE A 835 31.86 26.50 11.42
N GLY A 836 32.45 27.11 10.39
CA GLY A 836 31.80 27.35 9.09
C GLY A 836 31.39 26.08 8.34
N PHE A 837 31.93 24.91 8.69
CA PHE A 837 31.54 23.64 8.06
C PHE A 837 30.57 22.82 8.91
N THR A 838 30.60 22.91 10.24
CA THR A 838 29.91 21.95 11.14
C THR A 838 28.79 22.55 12.02
N LYS A 839 28.67 23.89 12.15
CA LYS A 839 27.79 24.52 13.18
C LYS A 839 26.97 25.73 12.68
N THR A 840 26.51 25.69 11.45
CA THR A 840 26.00 26.87 10.72
C THR A 840 24.67 26.65 10.01
N GLU A 841 24.02 25.51 10.22
CA GLU A 841 22.69 25.21 9.69
C GLU A 841 21.81 24.63 10.81
N ASP A 842 20.53 24.98 10.82
CA ASP A 842 19.51 24.36 11.67
C ASP A 842 18.60 23.51 10.78
N PRO A 843 18.44 22.20 11.02
CA PRO A 843 19.11 21.42 12.06
C PRO A 843 20.61 21.23 11.77
N ASN A 844 21.43 21.28 12.83
CA ASN A 844 22.87 21.01 12.75
C ASN A 844 23.10 19.60 12.19
N THR A 845 23.46 19.49 10.91
CA THR A 845 23.73 18.19 10.29
C THR A 845 25.16 17.73 10.59
N SER A 846 25.33 16.45 10.94
CA SER A 846 26.65 15.84 11.20
C SER A 846 27.41 15.45 9.92
N SER A 847 26.77 15.60 8.76
CA SER A 847 27.28 15.19 7.46
C SER A 847 26.76 16.09 6.35
N PHE A 848 27.65 16.52 5.45
CA PHE A 848 27.36 17.47 4.38
C PHE A 848 28.04 17.10 3.05
N GLY A 849 27.65 17.76 1.97
CA GLY A 849 28.32 17.64 0.67
C GLY A 849 29.48 18.61 0.53
N VAL A 850 30.57 18.15 -0.07
CA VAL A 850 31.74 18.96 -0.42
C VAL A 850 32.12 18.80 -1.89
N LYS A 851 32.90 19.75 -2.39
CA LYS A 851 33.62 19.66 -3.64
C LYS A 851 35.08 20.01 -3.40
N ILE A 852 35.97 19.24 -4.02
CA ILE A 852 37.41 19.50 -4.05
C ILE A 852 37.75 20.06 -5.42
N VAL A 853 38.39 21.23 -5.44
CA VAL A 853 38.75 21.95 -6.66
C VAL A 853 40.19 22.41 -6.57
N ASP A 854 40.98 22.08 -7.58
CA ASP A 854 42.26 22.77 -7.80
C ASP A 854 42.06 23.88 -8.83
N THR A 855 42.29 25.12 -8.41
CA THR A 855 42.16 26.31 -9.26
C THR A 855 43.51 26.93 -9.62
N ASP A 856 44.62 26.41 -9.08
CA ASP A 856 45.93 26.98 -9.31
C ASP A 856 46.65 26.28 -10.48
N LYS A 857 47.18 27.09 -11.38
CA LYS A 857 47.95 26.64 -12.54
C LYS A 857 49.36 26.16 -12.19
N ASP A 858 49.84 26.40 -10.96
CA ASP A 858 51.22 26.10 -10.58
C ASP A 858 51.35 24.82 -9.71
N ASN A 859 50.25 24.10 -9.43
CA ASN A 859 50.30 22.74 -8.87
C ASN A 859 50.59 21.71 -9.99
N SER A 860 51.40 20.69 -9.70
CA SER A 860 52.00 19.79 -10.69
C SER A 860 50.99 19.18 -11.68
N GLY A 861 51.18 19.41 -12.98
CA GLY A 861 50.33 18.89 -14.07
C GLY A 861 49.98 19.91 -15.15
N PHE A 862 50.24 21.19 -14.91
CA PHE A 862 49.98 22.27 -15.87
C PHE A 862 51.04 22.29 -16.98
N GLY A 863 50.63 21.98 -18.21
CA GLY A 863 51.51 21.99 -19.40
C GLY A 863 51.21 20.95 -20.48
N THR A 864 50.25 20.04 -20.28
CA THR A 864 49.79 19.13 -21.33
C THR A 864 48.53 19.70 -22.02
N THR A 865 48.37 19.47 -23.32
CA THR A 865 47.25 19.97 -24.15
C THR A 865 45.89 19.36 -23.80
N THR A 866 45.80 18.59 -22.72
CA THR A 866 44.61 17.83 -22.26
C THR A 866 44.32 18.00 -20.76
N PHE A 867 44.92 18.99 -20.10
CA PHE A 867 44.68 19.21 -18.67
C PHE A 867 43.30 19.85 -18.44
N THR A 868 42.43 19.15 -17.70
CA THR A 868 41.16 19.66 -17.18
C THR A 868 41.32 19.84 -15.68
N ASN A 869 40.89 20.99 -15.13
CA ASN A 869 40.97 21.25 -13.69
C ASN A 869 40.32 20.10 -12.90
N PRO A 870 41.07 19.37 -12.05
CA PRO A 870 40.52 18.23 -11.33
C PRO A 870 39.42 18.69 -10.38
N TYR A 871 38.23 18.13 -10.57
CA TYR A 871 37.02 18.44 -9.83
C TYR A 871 36.38 17.14 -9.33
N LYS A 872 36.09 17.09 -8.02
CA LYS A 872 35.35 16.00 -7.41
C LYS A 872 34.28 16.55 -6.48
N SER A 873 33.05 16.05 -6.59
CA SER A 873 32.02 16.25 -5.56
C SER A 873 31.84 14.96 -4.76
N ILE A 874 31.67 15.11 -3.45
CA ILE A 874 31.56 14.01 -2.48
C ILE A 874 30.43 14.37 -1.51
N SER A 875 29.48 13.45 -1.34
CA SER A 875 28.38 13.55 -0.37
C SER A 875 28.72 12.74 0.89
N GLY A 876 28.02 12.99 1.99
CA GLY A 876 28.18 12.17 3.20
C GLY A 876 29.45 12.49 4.01
N VAL A 877 30.01 13.69 3.87
CA VAL A 877 31.28 14.06 4.50
C VAL A 877 31.05 14.57 5.91
N SER A 878 31.75 13.99 6.88
CA SER A 878 31.82 14.51 8.25
C SER A 878 33.16 15.21 8.47
N MET A 879 33.23 16.07 9.49
CA MET A 879 34.44 16.83 9.79
C MET A 879 34.64 16.95 11.30
N GLU A 880 35.89 16.76 11.72
CA GLU A 880 36.38 17.09 13.06
C GLU A 880 37.54 18.09 12.96
N GLY A 881 37.82 18.81 14.04
CA GLY A 881 38.93 19.75 14.09
C GLY A 881 38.76 20.81 15.18
N ASP A 882 39.83 21.54 15.44
CA ASP A 882 39.82 22.69 16.34
C ASP A 882 40.93 23.69 15.99
N GLN A 883 40.98 24.78 16.74
CA GLN A 883 42.01 25.81 16.62
C GLN A 883 42.30 26.46 17.96
N GLY A 884 43.52 26.96 18.12
CA GLY A 884 43.94 27.61 19.35
C GLY A 884 45.31 28.27 19.24
N VAL A 885 45.97 28.40 20.38
CA VAL A 885 47.26 29.05 20.53
C VAL A 885 48.31 28.09 21.08
N ILE A 886 49.57 28.38 20.77
CA ILE A 886 50.73 27.65 21.27
C ILE A 886 51.26 28.41 22.49
N VAL A 887 51.22 27.77 23.66
CA VAL A 887 51.55 28.37 24.97
C VAL A 887 52.87 27.87 25.55
N GLY A 888 53.54 26.96 24.85
CA GLY A 888 54.86 26.43 25.20
C GLY A 888 55.50 25.76 23.98
N ILE A 889 56.82 25.83 23.87
CA ILE A 889 57.58 25.16 22.82
C ILE A 889 58.78 24.44 23.46
N GLY A 890 58.99 23.19 23.06
CA GLY A 890 60.20 22.41 23.34
C GLY A 890 60.85 21.98 22.02
N SER A 891 62.15 21.72 22.04
CA SER A 891 62.84 21.13 20.88
C SER A 891 63.90 20.12 21.31
N THR A 892 64.13 19.14 20.45
CA THR A 892 65.24 18.18 20.50
C THR A 892 65.98 18.21 19.17
N THR A 893 67.07 17.48 19.02
CA THR A 893 67.87 17.47 17.77
C THR A 893 67.06 17.17 16.50
N LYS A 894 65.95 16.43 16.60
CA LYS A 894 65.12 16.00 15.46
C LYS A 894 63.61 16.20 15.67
N GLY A 895 63.20 16.95 16.69
CA GLY A 895 61.78 17.10 16.98
C GLY A 895 61.44 18.45 17.62
N ILE A 896 60.22 18.91 17.37
CA ILE A 896 59.62 20.05 18.06
C ILE A 896 58.36 19.59 18.79
N GLN A 897 58.20 20.09 20.01
CA GLN A 897 57.02 19.93 20.83
C GLN A 897 56.29 21.28 20.91
N PHE A 898 55.02 21.30 20.56
CA PHE A 898 54.13 22.45 20.71
C PHE A 898 53.12 22.18 21.82
N GLU A 899 52.96 23.10 22.77
CA GLU A 899 51.92 22.99 23.79
C GLU A 899 50.70 23.79 23.34
N PHE A 900 49.68 23.08 22.83
CA PHE A 900 48.43 23.62 22.35
C PHE A 900 47.46 23.92 23.50
N SER A 901 46.82 25.08 23.42
CA SER A 901 45.75 25.49 24.32
C SER A 901 44.61 26.10 23.52
N ILE A 902 43.37 25.77 23.87
CA ILE A 902 42.19 26.51 23.42
C ILE A 902 41.96 27.63 24.43
N PRO A 903 42.12 28.93 24.07
CA PRO A 903 41.94 30.04 25.01
C PRO A 903 40.59 30.02 25.72
N SER A 904 40.51 30.52 26.96
CA SER A 904 39.26 30.57 27.74
C SER A 904 38.17 31.43 27.11
N ASN A 905 38.54 32.39 26.27
CA ASN A 905 37.65 33.25 25.49
C ASN A 905 37.38 32.74 24.06
N SER A 906 37.77 31.51 23.73
CA SER A 906 37.47 30.91 22.43
C SER A 906 35.99 30.55 22.33
N VAL A 907 35.37 30.87 21.19
CA VAL A 907 33.98 30.45 20.88
C VAL A 907 33.82 28.93 20.88
N LEU A 908 34.89 28.18 20.62
CA LEU A 908 34.88 26.71 20.67
C LEU A 908 34.60 26.15 22.07
N ARG A 909 34.70 26.97 23.14
CA ARG A 909 34.35 26.56 24.51
C ARG A 909 32.86 26.64 24.81
N ASP A 910 32.06 27.25 23.93
CA ASP A 910 30.61 27.25 24.04
C ASP A 910 30.05 25.87 23.65
N ASN A 911 29.05 25.38 24.38
CA ASN A 911 28.39 24.11 24.09
C ASN A 911 27.74 24.11 22.71
N ASP A 912 27.26 25.28 22.25
CA ASP A 912 26.64 25.43 20.93
C ASP A 912 27.66 25.22 19.79
N PHE A 913 28.96 25.39 20.05
CA PHE A 913 30.06 25.22 19.09
C PHE A 913 31.00 24.04 19.43
N GLY A 914 30.59 23.13 20.33
CA GLY A 914 31.28 21.87 20.64
C GLY A 914 31.86 21.76 22.05
N GLY A 915 31.94 22.84 22.83
CA GLY A 915 32.35 22.81 24.24
C GLY A 915 33.80 22.35 24.49
N PHE A 916 34.70 22.56 23.54
CA PHE A 916 36.07 22.04 23.57
C PHE A 916 36.92 22.70 24.66
N THR A 917 37.35 21.91 25.65
CA THR A 917 38.24 22.38 26.72
C THR A 917 39.72 22.12 26.44
N GLU A 918 40.01 21.15 25.56
CA GLU A 918 41.32 20.78 25.01
C GLU A 918 41.19 20.49 23.50
N THR A 919 42.32 20.47 22.79
CA THR A 919 42.35 20.07 21.37
C THR A 919 42.09 18.57 21.22
N GLY A 920 41.33 18.18 20.21
CA GLY A 920 41.07 16.79 19.82
C GLY A 920 42.11 16.19 18.88
N ILE A 921 43.19 16.92 18.56
CA ILE A 921 44.19 16.47 17.58
C ILE A 921 44.83 15.13 17.98
N GLY A 922 44.89 14.19 17.04
CA GLY A 922 45.41 12.84 17.23
C GLY A 922 46.82 12.63 16.66
N THR A 923 47.41 11.48 16.98
CA THR A 923 48.67 11.05 16.34
C THR A 923 48.43 10.71 14.88
N GLY A 924 49.31 11.17 13.99
CA GLY A 924 49.20 11.00 12.54
C GLY A 924 48.45 12.13 11.82
N ASP A 925 47.71 12.97 12.55
CA ASP A 925 46.98 14.09 11.96
C ASP A 925 47.94 15.18 11.45
N TYR A 926 47.51 15.87 10.39
CA TYR A 926 48.21 17.03 9.85
C TYR A 926 47.60 18.31 10.41
N PHE A 927 48.44 19.28 10.71
CA PHE A 927 48.02 20.58 11.23
C PHE A 927 48.89 21.71 10.70
N VAL A 928 48.39 22.93 10.82
CA VAL A 928 49.08 24.14 10.40
C VAL A 928 49.46 24.98 11.61
N ILE A 929 50.67 25.52 11.58
CA ILE A 929 51.11 26.60 12.46
C ILE A 929 51.10 27.91 11.68
N SER A 930 50.60 28.96 12.30
CA SER A 930 50.62 30.31 11.76
C SER A 930 50.92 31.35 12.82
N ARG A 931 51.41 32.52 12.39
CA ARG A 931 51.70 33.66 13.29
C ARG A 931 52.66 33.30 14.42
N SER A 932 53.56 32.34 14.18
CA SER A 932 54.61 32.00 15.13
C SER A 932 55.63 33.13 15.22
N ASN A 933 56.13 33.37 16.43
CA ASN A 933 57.11 34.42 16.73
C ASN A 933 58.47 33.83 17.15
N ILE A 934 58.67 32.53 16.91
CA ILE A 934 59.87 31.76 17.23
C ILE A 934 60.27 30.95 16.00
N GLY A 935 61.56 30.63 15.92
CA GLY A 935 62.15 29.80 14.87
C GLY A 935 62.63 30.64 13.69
N ASN A 936 63.46 30.03 12.84
CA ASN A 936 64.04 30.63 11.65
C ASN A 936 63.68 29.82 10.38
N GLY A 937 62.56 29.08 10.42
CA GLY A 937 62.20 28.07 9.43
C GLY A 937 62.74 26.68 9.77
N VAL A 938 61.94 25.65 9.52
CA VAL A 938 62.27 24.24 9.75
C VAL A 938 61.69 23.37 8.64
N THR A 939 62.31 22.21 8.42
CA THR A 939 61.75 21.16 7.54
C THR A 939 61.01 20.16 8.40
N ALA A 940 59.68 20.21 8.37
CA ALA A 940 58.80 19.23 9.00
C ALA A 940 58.83 17.90 8.24
N ARG A 941 58.80 16.80 8.98
CA ARG A 941 58.82 15.44 8.44
C ARG A 941 57.61 14.64 8.90
N THR A 942 57.38 13.51 8.25
CA THR A 942 56.32 12.57 8.63
C THR A 942 56.54 12.06 10.05
N SER A 943 55.51 11.51 10.69
CA SER A 943 55.57 11.03 12.08
C SER A 943 56.68 9.99 12.35
N ASN A 944 57.12 9.27 11.32
CA ASN A 944 58.25 8.33 11.34
C ASN A 944 59.59 8.93 10.84
N GLY A 945 59.62 10.21 10.53
CA GLY A 945 60.78 10.95 10.01
C GLY A 945 61.17 10.64 8.56
N SER A 946 60.41 9.82 7.84
CA SER A 946 60.82 9.30 6.52
C SER A 946 60.74 10.33 5.39
N ALA A 947 59.65 11.10 5.29
CA ALA A 947 59.41 12.05 4.19
C ALA A 947 59.23 13.48 4.70
N VAL A 948 59.36 14.47 3.81
CA VAL A 948 59.09 15.88 4.12
C VAL A 948 57.59 16.13 4.07
N VAL A 949 57.06 16.80 5.10
CA VAL A 949 55.65 17.22 5.21
C VAL A 949 55.48 18.68 4.84
N GLY A 950 56.44 19.53 5.21
CA GLY A 950 56.40 20.95 4.89
C GLY A 950 57.74 21.62 5.21
N MET A 951 57.97 22.81 4.66
CA MET A 951 59.15 23.62 4.98
C MET A 951 58.72 25.04 5.30
N SER A 952 59.07 25.53 6.48
CA SER A 952 58.88 26.91 6.87
C SER A 952 60.16 27.73 6.63
N THR A 953 60.03 29.03 6.33
CA THR A 953 61.14 29.85 5.80
C THR A 953 61.57 31.03 6.68
N ILE A 954 60.70 31.55 7.55
CA ILE A 954 61.00 32.75 8.38
C ILE A 954 60.69 32.51 9.86
N CYS A 955 59.63 31.76 10.17
CA CYS A 955 59.27 31.31 11.52
C CYS A 955 58.88 29.82 11.46
N LEU A 956 58.23 29.28 12.49
CA LEU A 956 57.67 27.93 12.47
C LEU A 956 56.36 27.79 11.67
N ASP A 957 55.98 28.80 10.89
CA ASP A 957 54.75 28.83 10.10
C ASP A 957 54.79 27.84 8.91
N GLY A 958 53.96 26.80 8.97
CA GLY A 958 53.95 25.72 7.98
C GLY A 958 53.07 24.54 8.38
N VAL A 959 53.13 23.46 7.60
CA VAL A 959 52.42 22.20 7.85
C VAL A 959 53.31 21.23 8.62
N TYR A 960 52.72 20.56 9.60
CA TYR A 960 53.37 19.50 10.39
C TYR A 960 52.46 18.28 10.48
N GLN A 961 53.06 17.13 10.77
CA GLN A 961 52.34 15.92 11.13
C GLN A 961 52.63 15.55 12.59
N VAL A 962 51.59 15.19 13.33
CA VAL A 962 51.73 14.77 14.73
C VAL A 962 52.42 13.41 14.83
N SER A 963 53.55 13.35 15.54
CA SER A 963 54.23 12.08 15.87
C SER A 963 53.75 11.48 17.18
N HIS A 964 53.40 12.32 18.18
CA HIS A 964 52.92 11.87 19.48
C HIS A 964 52.22 13.00 20.25
N ILE A 965 51.24 12.67 21.12
CA ILE A 965 50.55 13.65 21.97
C ILE A 965 50.67 13.31 23.47
N THR A 966 50.77 14.33 24.32
CA THR A 966 50.77 14.17 25.78
C THR A 966 49.89 15.24 26.43
N ARG A 967 48.87 14.82 27.21
CA ARG A 967 48.02 15.73 28.00
C ARG A 967 48.80 16.34 29.19
N VAL A 968 48.56 17.61 29.47
CA VAL A 968 49.24 18.36 30.55
C VAL A 968 48.22 19.08 31.43
N GLY A 969 48.50 19.16 32.74
CA GLY A 969 47.74 19.98 33.70
C GLY A 969 46.24 19.66 33.76
N SER A 970 45.87 18.46 34.21
CA SER A 970 44.48 17.97 34.28
C SER A 970 43.66 18.08 32.98
N GLY A 971 44.33 18.12 31.81
CA GLY A 971 43.66 18.23 30.50
C GLY A 971 43.34 19.65 30.07
N GLN A 972 44.13 20.65 30.51
CA GLN A 972 43.95 22.05 30.05
C GLN A 972 44.81 22.41 28.83
N THR A 973 45.92 21.72 28.60
CA THR A 973 46.78 21.89 27.42
C THR A 973 47.25 20.52 26.89
N MET A 974 47.60 20.49 25.60
CA MET A 974 48.08 19.28 24.91
C MET A 974 49.46 19.53 24.33
N ARG A 975 50.44 18.68 24.67
CA ARG A 975 51.76 18.70 24.01
C ARG A 975 51.74 17.83 22.77
N VAL A 976 51.92 18.46 21.62
CA VAL A 976 51.95 17.85 20.29
C VAL A 976 53.40 17.79 19.83
N HIS A 977 53.91 16.59 19.62
CA HIS A 977 55.27 16.34 19.15
C HIS A 977 55.26 16.16 17.63
N THR A 978 56.32 16.63 16.98
CA THR A 978 56.51 16.59 15.53
C THR A 978 57.95 16.26 15.21
N GLU A 979 58.17 15.54 14.10
CA GLU A 979 59.50 15.25 13.59
C GLU A 979 59.95 16.35 12.64
N ILE A 980 61.22 16.76 12.74
CA ILE A 980 61.83 17.77 11.89
C ILE A 980 63.26 17.36 11.50
N SER A 981 63.81 17.96 10.45
CA SER A 981 65.21 17.73 10.07
C SER A 981 66.19 18.15 11.17
N ALA A 982 67.32 17.45 11.27
CA ALA A 982 68.39 17.81 12.21
C ALA A 982 69.00 19.18 11.88
N ASN A 983 69.63 19.83 12.88
CA ASN A 983 70.26 21.15 12.75
C ASN A 983 69.28 22.29 12.38
N HIS A 984 68.03 22.17 12.80
CA HIS A 984 66.95 23.12 12.54
C HIS A 984 67.09 24.50 13.21
N GLY A 985 68.08 24.70 14.08
CA GLY A 985 68.42 26.01 14.63
C GLY A 985 67.35 26.69 15.51
N VAL A 986 66.33 25.95 15.95
CA VAL A 986 65.29 26.50 16.85
C VAL A 986 65.87 26.60 18.26
N SER A 987 65.91 27.81 18.81
CA SER A 987 66.32 28.07 20.20
C SER A 987 65.10 28.27 21.08
N VAL A 988 64.97 27.43 22.12
CA VAL A 988 63.88 27.51 23.11
C VAL A 988 64.37 27.93 24.51
N THR A 989 65.63 28.33 24.61
CA THR A 989 66.26 28.72 25.88
C THR A 989 65.60 29.98 26.46
N GLY A 990 65.10 29.91 27.69
CA GLY A 990 64.47 31.03 28.39
C GLY A 990 62.98 31.23 28.10
N LEU A 991 62.36 30.34 27.30
CA LEU A 991 60.92 30.35 27.09
C LEU A 991 60.19 29.65 28.24
N SER A 992 59.05 30.18 28.65
CA SER A 992 58.17 29.59 29.67
C SER A 992 57.03 28.80 29.00
N SER A 993 56.32 27.99 29.77
CA SER A 993 55.12 27.26 29.32
C SER A 993 53.93 27.59 30.20
N GLY A 994 52.75 27.82 29.62
CA GLY A 994 51.50 27.98 30.37
C GLY A 994 50.60 29.11 29.86
N ALA A 995 49.37 29.16 30.41
CA ALA A 995 48.36 30.14 30.00
C ALA A 995 48.87 31.59 30.14
N GLY A 996 48.74 32.37 29.05
CA GLY A 996 49.23 33.75 28.96
C GLY A 996 50.45 33.93 28.03
N ASN A 997 51.15 32.85 27.70
CA ASN A 997 52.20 32.85 26.67
C ASN A 997 51.61 32.72 25.27
N TYR A 998 52.29 33.27 24.26
CA TYR A 998 51.90 33.13 22.85
C TYR A 998 53.14 32.91 21.98
N TYR A 999 53.19 31.76 21.33
CA TYR A 999 54.29 31.36 20.45
C TYR A 999 53.85 31.04 19.01
N GLY A 1000 52.55 31.18 18.73
CA GLY A 1000 51.92 30.93 17.45
C GLY A 1000 50.47 30.49 17.63
N ALA A 1001 49.76 30.34 16.53
CA ALA A 1001 48.44 29.73 16.46
C ALA A 1001 48.51 28.40 15.72
N TYR A 1002 47.63 27.46 16.09
CA TYR A 1002 47.47 26.20 15.38
C TYR A 1002 46.02 26.02 14.93
N SER A 1003 45.85 25.25 13.86
CA SER A 1003 44.54 24.78 13.41
C SER A 1003 44.69 23.48 12.64
N TYR A 1004 43.66 22.63 12.73
CA TYR A 1004 43.50 21.50 11.82
C TYR A 1004 42.01 21.26 11.56
N ALA A 1005 41.75 20.70 10.39
CA ALA A 1005 40.43 20.27 9.95
C ALA A 1005 40.59 18.92 9.28
N LYS A 1006 39.83 17.92 9.71
CA LYS A 1006 39.90 16.56 9.20
C LYS A 1006 38.54 16.15 8.67
N PHE A 1007 38.47 16.04 7.35
CA PHE A 1007 37.28 15.62 6.63
C PHE A 1007 37.32 14.10 6.45
N THR A 1008 36.33 13.40 6.98
CA THR A 1008 36.15 11.96 6.75
C THR A 1008 35.19 11.77 5.58
N THR A 1009 35.64 11.04 4.58
CA THR A 1009 35.02 10.88 3.27
C THR A 1009 35.01 9.39 2.87
N GLY A 1010 34.24 9.02 1.85
CA GLY A 1010 34.54 7.80 1.07
C GLY A 1010 35.81 8.01 0.23
N ALA A 1011 36.28 6.98 -0.49
CA ALA A 1011 37.47 7.12 -1.35
C ALA A 1011 37.33 8.32 -2.31
N VAL A 1012 38.28 9.26 -2.27
CA VAL A 1012 38.21 10.52 -3.03
C VAL A 1012 38.11 10.26 -4.54
N GLY A 1013 38.79 9.23 -5.04
CA GLY A 1013 38.73 8.79 -6.43
C GLY A 1013 39.50 9.68 -7.43
N LEU A 1014 40.09 10.78 -6.98
CA LEU A 1014 41.03 11.63 -7.72
C LEU A 1014 42.18 12.04 -6.79
N ALA A 1015 43.38 12.20 -7.35
CA ALA A 1015 44.55 12.65 -6.61
C ALA A 1015 44.70 14.18 -6.68
N TYR A 1016 45.17 14.77 -5.59
CA TYR A 1016 45.43 16.21 -5.45
C TYR A 1016 46.79 16.43 -4.78
N THR A 1017 47.59 17.36 -5.31
CA THR A 1017 48.94 17.67 -4.80
C THR A 1017 48.96 19.05 -4.13
N VAL A 1018 49.64 19.15 -2.98
CA VAL A 1018 49.74 20.34 -2.15
C VAL A 1018 51.18 20.84 -2.09
N ASN A 1019 51.40 22.12 -2.38
CA ASN A 1019 52.71 22.75 -2.22
C ASN A 1019 52.94 23.26 -0.79
N ALA A 1020 53.38 22.38 0.11
CA ALA A 1020 53.71 22.74 1.51
C ALA A 1020 55.17 23.22 1.71
N LEU A 1021 55.93 23.47 0.65
CA LEU A 1021 57.39 23.65 0.70
C LEU A 1021 57.88 25.10 0.89
N ASN A 1022 56.98 26.08 0.93
CA ASN A 1022 57.29 27.50 1.14
C ASN A 1022 56.42 28.11 2.25
N GLY A 1023 56.29 27.41 3.37
CA GLY A 1023 55.44 27.77 4.50
C GLY A 1023 53.99 28.00 4.06
N LEU A 1024 53.34 28.98 4.69
CA LEU A 1024 51.96 29.37 4.35
C LEU A 1024 51.83 30.01 2.96
N THR A 1025 52.91 30.55 2.39
CA THR A 1025 52.91 31.09 1.04
C THR A 1025 52.73 29.98 0.00
N GLY A 1026 53.36 28.82 0.19
CA GLY A 1026 53.12 27.65 -0.66
C GLY A 1026 51.67 27.15 -0.57
N LEU A 1027 51.11 27.09 0.64
CA LEU A 1027 49.71 26.69 0.83
C LEU A 1027 48.71 27.63 0.15
N SER A 1028 49.08 28.88 -0.16
CA SER A 1028 48.20 29.80 -0.90
C SER A 1028 47.87 29.36 -2.33
N THR A 1029 48.57 28.35 -2.86
CA THR A 1029 48.28 27.73 -4.16
C THR A 1029 47.60 26.37 -4.01
N ALA A 1030 47.38 25.87 -2.79
CA ALA A 1030 46.86 24.52 -2.57
C ALA A 1030 45.39 24.37 -3.01
N PRO A 1031 44.97 23.17 -3.43
CA PRO A 1031 43.58 22.84 -3.74
C PRO A 1031 42.64 23.19 -2.58
N GLN A 1032 41.38 23.49 -2.90
CA GLN A 1032 40.37 23.88 -1.93
C GLN A 1032 39.29 22.81 -1.79
N ILE A 1033 38.89 22.54 -0.55
CA ILE A 1033 37.66 21.83 -0.23
C ILE A 1033 36.59 22.85 0.17
N GLN A 1034 35.43 22.77 -0.46
CA GLN A 1034 34.35 23.74 -0.33
C GLN A 1034 33.00 23.01 -0.14
N ARG A 1035 32.09 23.49 0.71
CA ARG A 1035 30.74 22.92 0.81
C ARG A 1035 29.99 23.06 -0.53
N THR A 1036 29.14 22.09 -0.85
CA THR A 1036 28.24 22.17 -2.03
C THR A 1036 27.00 23.00 -1.76
N THR A 1037 26.63 23.20 -0.50
CA THR A 1037 25.52 24.05 -0.06
C THR A 1037 26.01 25.43 0.38
N LYS A 1038 25.22 26.47 0.11
CA LYS A 1038 25.50 27.83 0.61
C LYS A 1038 24.95 27.96 2.02
N LEU A 1039 25.65 28.69 2.87
CA LEU A 1039 25.25 29.02 4.23
C LEU A 1039 24.97 30.50 4.36
N SER A 1040 24.04 30.86 5.25
CA SER A 1040 23.79 32.26 5.57
C SER A 1040 25.05 32.94 6.18
N LEU A 1041 25.30 34.18 5.78
CA LEU A 1041 26.40 35.05 6.19
C LEU A 1041 26.31 35.42 7.69
N ASP A 1042 25.11 35.33 8.27
CA ASP A 1042 24.92 35.56 9.71
C ASP A 1042 25.51 34.43 10.57
N TYR A 1043 25.92 33.31 9.95
CA TYR A 1043 26.56 32.15 10.61
C TYR A 1043 28.08 32.06 10.35
N THR A 1044 28.69 33.10 9.77
CA THR A 1044 30.14 33.17 9.46
C THR A 1044 30.80 34.28 10.23
#